data_AF-A0A4P9XLI5-F1
#
_entry.id   AF-A0A4P9XLI5-F1
#
_cell.length_a   1.000
_cell.length_b   1.000
_cell.length_c   1.000
_cell.angle_alpha   90.00
_cell.angle_beta   90.00
_cell.angle_gamma   90.00
#
_symmetry.space_group_name_H-M   'P 1'
#
loop_
_entity.id
_entity.type
_entity.pdbx_description
1 polymer ?
#
loop_
_entity_poly.entity_id
_entity_poly.type
_entity_poly.pdbx_seq_one_letter_code
_entity_poly.pdbx_strand_id
1 'polypeptide(L)'
;MELRDKVEIFQSVEYKRFLALLLPVFTNILRDGQPAFGSNAPEQRLRQTILEIIHRFPHNDDLRQHASDLMALLMRLLRVENEENAVICLKIIIDLYRTYKEMLEEHVQPFLDLVMEMYRNMPKAVADAFDQPSTPAPTGGATPGSMMMMSPRPSSPADLGDTPAKQLARGMHSFKVLTECPIIVVLLLQPQRRSIGANIQAFVPLIMEMLSLQARPQTEAHAAAAKGDVFVGVSPAIKNRTVYTEFIIAQVKTTSFLAYILRGYAAQLRQYQAVIPEAIIRLLRDCPPEASSTRKELLVATRHILSTDFRNAFVDHMDILLNEKVLIGTGVTSYETLRPLAYSMLADLVHHVRAKLALPQLSRTVYMYSRNLHDSTLASSIQTMCAKLLLNLIESLLSVDADASVDMSVAVPSLLSSRSESRIIGADRDRDGNHSSEDDVRPSHSSSGQSDGGTGDASGEDDLDLSRYRSIAVSAPATETNQDTLKDMRFLFRNLITGLKTIMFGLKALNPPAAAGQQAPNVAVGFTPEETAIFTRLFCEGIRCFDYYALDMMPLPPVSKEEKETLDQFANVFITVDPAIFQEVLTAQMPYLFKCILSNPAVLAIPQCFLANESVSHNFAGILINFLVDRLERLGGPDVLCAEAMLRLFKLVFMAVTWFPQQNEAVLQPHLGNIIMSSMKMSARAKEPINFFLLLRALFRYIGGGRFELLYNEVLPLLQVLLEGFNNLLSLAHKQEMRELFVELCLTVPVRLSVLLPYLTFLMKPLVIALQAGPELVSQGLRTLELCIDNLTQDFLDPIMAPVIDGLMLALWRHLRPGANESHSQVTMRILGKLGGRNRRLFVNPPLLAY
;
A
#
# COMPACT_ATOMS: atom_id res chain seq x y z
N MET A 1 -48.74 25.51 -19.58
CA MET A 1 -47.93 25.11 -18.41
C MET A 1 -48.71 24.18 -17.49
N GLU A 2 -49.92 24.55 -17.02
CA GLU A 2 -50.74 23.65 -16.18
C GLU A 2 -50.98 22.27 -16.79
N LEU A 3 -51.20 22.19 -18.10
CA LEU A 3 -51.34 20.92 -18.81
C LEU A 3 -50.06 20.07 -18.69
N ARG A 4 -48.89 20.65 -18.93
CA ARG A 4 -47.58 19.98 -18.82
C ARG A 4 -47.36 19.36 -17.44
N ASP A 5 -47.77 20.05 -16.39
CA ASP A 5 -47.54 19.62 -15.01
C ASP A 5 -48.59 18.61 -14.51
N LYS A 6 -49.69 18.42 -15.26
CA LYS A 6 -50.77 17.48 -14.95
C LYS A 6 -50.92 16.33 -15.94
N VAL A 7 -50.11 16.27 -17.01
CA VAL A 7 -50.18 15.22 -18.05
C VAL A 7 -50.06 13.80 -17.48
N GLU A 8 -49.25 13.62 -16.43
CA GLU A 8 -49.05 12.32 -15.77
C GLU A 8 -50.32 11.81 -15.04
N ILE A 9 -51.28 12.67 -14.71
CA ILE A 9 -52.56 12.31 -14.07
C ILE A 9 -53.48 11.57 -15.06
N PHE A 10 -53.27 11.75 -16.37
CA PHE A 10 -54.09 11.15 -17.43
C PHE A 10 -53.66 9.72 -17.80
N GLN A 11 -52.93 8.99 -16.94
CA GLN A 11 -52.57 7.57 -17.13
C GLN A 11 -53.78 6.60 -17.06
N SER A 12 -55.01 7.11 -17.00
CA SER A 12 -56.26 6.36 -16.86
C SER A 12 -56.90 6.01 -18.22
N VAL A 13 -58.09 5.39 -18.19
CA VAL A 13 -58.89 4.99 -19.37
C VAL A 13 -59.16 6.15 -20.35
N GLU A 14 -59.06 7.40 -19.90
CA GLU A 14 -59.29 8.59 -20.72
C GLU A 14 -58.09 8.99 -21.60
N TYR A 15 -56.93 8.35 -21.44
CA TYR A 15 -55.70 8.68 -22.18
C TYR A 15 -55.89 8.59 -23.70
N LYS A 16 -56.60 7.58 -24.18
CA LYS A 16 -56.92 7.42 -25.61
C LYS A 16 -57.72 8.60 -26.16
N ARG A 17 -58.68 9.12 -25.38
CA ARG A 17 -59.50 10.28 -25.77
C ARG A 17 -58.66 11.56 -25.72
N PHE A 18 -57.78 11.69 -24.73
CA PHE A 18 -56.84 12.78 -24.63
C PHE A 18 -55.92 12.85 -25.85
N LEU A 19 -55.30 11.72 -26.25
CA LEU A 19 -54.46 11.64 -27.43
C LEU A 19 -55.23 11.99 -28.70
N ALA A 20 -56.44 11.44 -28.89
CA ALA A 20 -57.26 11.71 -30.07
C ALA A 20 -57.63 13.21 -30.25
N LEU A 21 -57.76 13.97 -29.15
CA LEU A 21 -58.12 15.39 -29.20
C LEU A 21 -56.91 16.32 -29.29
N LEU A 22 -55.89 16.09 -28.46
CA LEU A 22 -54.80 17.05 -28.29
C LEU A 22 -53.57 16.75 -29.15
N LEU A 23 -53.29 15.47 -29.44
CA LEU A 23 -52.14 15.12 -30.27
C LEU A 23 -52.25 15.72 -31.69
N PRO A 24 -53.40 15.68 -32.40
CA PRO A 24 -53.54 16.34 -33.70
C PRO A 24 -53.32 17.86 -33.64
N VAL A 25 -53.76 18.50 -32.54
CA VAL A 25 -53.56 19.95 -32.35
C VAL A 25 -52.08 20.26 -32.16
N PHE A 26 -51.39 19.50 -31.31
CA PHE A 26 -49.95 19.64 -31.10
C PHE A 26 -49.15 19.38 -32.38
N THR A 27 -49.48 18.32 -33.13
CA THR A 27 -48.79 17.99 -34.38
C THR A 27 -49.02 19.06 -35.45
N ASN A 28 -50.22 19.64 -35.57
CA ASN A 28 -50.49 20.74 -36.51
C ASN A 28 -49.71 22.01 -36.15
N ILE A 29 -49.70 22.41 -34.87
CA ILE A 29 -48.93 23.59 -34.42
C ILE A 29 -47.44 23.41 -34.70
N LEU A 30 -46.89 22.22 -34.41
CA LEU A 30 -45.48 21.94 -34.66
C LEU A 30 -45.16 21.79 -36.16
N ARG A 31 -46.07 21.24 -36.96
CA ARG A 31 -45.83 20.98 -38.39
C ARG A 31 -45.97 22.22 -39.26
N ASP A 32 -46.96 23.05 -38.99
CA ASP A 32 -47.36 24.17 -39.86
C ASP A 32 -46.93 25.53 -39.30
N GLY A 33 -46.68 25.63 -38.00
CA GLY A 33 -46.14 26.84 -37.37
C GLY A 33 -44.66 27.07 -37.73
N GLN A 34 -44.26 28.34 -37.86
CA GLN A 34 -42.87 28.70 -38.14
C GLN A 34 -41.97 28.55 -36.88
N PRO A 35 -40.72 28.08 -37.04
CA PRO A 35 -39.78 27.99 -35.92
C PRO A 35 -39.26 29.38 -35.54
N ALA A 36 -39.30 29.68 -34.24
CA ALA A 36 -38.77 30.90 -33.68
C ALA A 36 -37.37 30.66 -33.09
N PHE A 37 -36.45 31.60 -33.34
CA PHE A 37 -35.04 31.50 -32.91
C PHE A 37 -34.66 32.50 -31.82
N GLY A 38 -35.55 33.42 -31.46
CA GLY A 38 -35.35 34.27 -30.28
C GLY A 38 -35.74 33.53 -29.02
N SER A 39 -34.82 33.43 -28.04
CA SER A 39 -35.05 32.71 -26.78
C SER A 39 -36.28 33.19 -25.99
N ASN A 40 -36.63 34.48 -26.08
CA ASN A 40 -37.80 35.06 -25.42
C ASN A 40 -39.08 35.09 -26.28
N ALA A 41 -39.03 34.57 -27.51
CA ALA A 41 -40.20 34.60 -28.39
C ALA A 41 -41.35 33.74 -27.81
N PRO A 42 -42.59 34.25 -27.75
CA PRO A 42 -43.72 33.49 -27.22
C PRO A 42 -44.00 32.23 -28.04
N GLU A 43 -43.78 32.31 -29.36
CA GLU A 43 -43.85 31.17 -30.28
C GLU A 43 -42.85 30.07 -29.92
N GLN A 44 -41.62 30.44 -29.56
CA GLN A 44 -40.60 29.48 -29.12
C GLN A 44 -41.02 28.79 -27.82
N ARG A 45 -41.47 29.58 -26.82
CA ARG A 45 -41.94 29.03 -25.55
C ARG A 45 -43.14 28.09 -25.72
N LEU A 46 -44.07 28.42 -26.61
CA LEU A 46 -45.21 27.56 -26.93
C LEU A 46 -44.75 26.22 -27.52
N ARG A 47 -43.90 26.25 -28.56
CA ARG A 47 -43.37 25.05 -29.22
C ARG A 47 -42.58 24.16 -28.25
N GLN A 48 -41.70 24.77 -27.45
CA GLN A 48 -40.93 24.08 -26.42
C GLN A 48 -41.86 23.41 -25.39
N THR A 49 -42.88 24.13 -24.90
CA THR A 49 -43.85 23.58 -23.94
C THR A 49 -44.63 22.41 -24.53
N ILE A 50 -45.02 22.46 -25.81
CA ILE A 50 -45.69 21.36 -26.50
C ILE A 50 -44.79 20.13 -26.56
N LEU A 51 -43.51 20.30 -26.92
CA LEU A 51 -42.54 19.21 -26.94
C LEU A 51 -42.30 18.62 -25.53
N GLU A 52 -42.23 19.46 -24.49
CA GLU A 52 -42.15 18.99 -23.10
C GLU A 52 -43.38 18.19 -22.68
N ILE A 53 -44.58 18.59 -23.12
CA ILE A 53 -45.83 17.85 -22.89
C ILE A 53 -45.75 16.47 -23.56
N ILE A 54 -45.34 16.43 -24.84
CA ILE A 54 -45.20 15.17 -25.59
C ILE A 54 -44.17 14.25 -24.93
N HIS A 55 -43.06 14.79 -24.43
CA HIS A 55 -42.03 14.02 -23.73
C HIS A 55 -42.54 13.36 -22.44
N ARG A 56 -43.55 13.95 -21.78
CA ARG A 56 -44.18 13.40 -20.56
C ARG A 56 -45.31 12.41 -20.83
N PHE A 57 -45.60 12.09 -22.10
CA PHE A 57 -46.66 11.16 -22.44
C PHE A 57 -46.39 9.73 -21.90
N PRO A 58 -47.38 9.08 -21.24
CA PRO A 58 -47.31 7.67 -20.90
C PRO A 58 -47.10 6.79 -22.13
N HIS A 59 -46.07 5.95 -22.09
CA HIS A 59 -45.67 5.06 -23.18
C HIS A 59 -46.45 3.73 -23.13
N ASN A 60 -47.75 3.81 -23.40
CA ASN A 60 -48.70 2.68 -23.32
C ASN A 60 -49.11 2.20 -24.73
N ASP A 61 -49.94 1.15 -24.85
CA ASP A 61 -50.42 0.66 -26.15
C ASP A 61 -51.27 1.68 -26.93
N ASP A 62 -51.92 2.63 -26.25
CA ASP A 62 -52.67 3.70 -26.92
C ASP A 62 -51.76 4.67 -27.69
N LEU A 63 -50.59 5.02 -27.14
CA LEU A 63 -49.60 5.87 -27.81
C LEU A 63 -48.88 5.12 -28.94
N ARG A 64 -48.78 3.79 -28.84
CA ARG A 64 -48.12 2.93 -29.86
C ARG A 64 -48.68 3.17 -31.26
N GLN A 65 -49.99 3.42 -31.38
CA GLN A 65 -50.66 3.67 -32.67
C GLN A 65 -50.19 4.97 -33.34
N HIS A 66 -49.72 5.93 -32.57
CA HIS A 66 -49.25 7.23 -33.05
C HIS A 66 -47.72 7.34 -33.11
N ALA A 67 -46.99 6.32 -32.63
CA ALA A 67 -45.54 6.37 -32.46
C ALA A 67 -44.78 6.59 -33.79
N SER A 68 -45.22 5.97 -34.89
CA SER A 68 -44.59 6.12 -36.21
C SER A 68 -44.76 7.54 -36.78
N ASP A 69 -45.97 8.08 -36.72
CA ASP A 69 -46.27 9.44 -37.16
C ASP A 69 -45.54 10.50 -36.32
N LEU A 70 -45.44 10.24 -35.01
CA LEU A 70 -44.71 11.11 -34.09
C LEU A 70 -43.21 11.07 -34.36
N MET A 71 -42.64 9.89 -34.62
CA MET A 71 -41.23 9.73 -35.03
C MET A 71 -40.94 10.51 -36.32
N ALA A 72 -41.80 10.38 -37.35
CA ALA A 72 -41.65 11.11 -38.60
C ALA A 72 -41.75 12.64 -38.41
N LEU A 73 -42.65 13.11 -37.55
CA LEU A 73 -42.74 14.53 -37.21
C LEU A 73 -41.46 15.01 -36.51
N LEU A 74 -40.98 14.30 -35.48
CA LEU A 74 -39.78 14.67 -34.73
C LEU A 74 -38.55 14.73 -35.63
N MET A 75 -38.42 13.78 -36.57
CA MET A 75 -37.39 13.77 -37.61
C MET A 75 -37.41 15.01 -38.50
N ARG A 76 -38.61 15.46 -38.91
CA ARG A 76 -38.77 16.72 -39.64
C ARG A 76 -38.40 17.92 -38.78
N LEU A 77 -38.83 17.94 -37.50
CA LEU A 77 -38.57 19.04 -36.57
C LEU A 77 -37.07 19.23 -36.32
N LEU A 78 -36.28 18.17 -36.19
CA LEU A 78 -34.82 18.26 -36.04
C LEU A 78 -34.13 19.09 -37.15
N ARG A 79 -34.68 19.11 -38.36
CA ARG A 79 -34.14 19.87 -39.49
C ARG A 79 -34.43 21.37 -39.43
N VAL A 80 -35.57 21.76 -38.85
CA VAL A 80 -36.11 23.13 -38.95
C VAL A 80 -36.10 23.89 -37.62
N GLU A 81 -36.07 23.19 -36.49
CA GLU A 81 -36.13 23.77 -35.16
C GLU A 81 -34.81 24.38 -34.70
N ASN A 82 -34.90 25.20 -33.65
CA ASN A 82 -33.74 25.63 -32.89
C ASN A 82 -33.17 24.51 -32.01
N GLU A 83 -31.97 24.76 -31.49
CA GLU A 83 -31.23 23.81 -30.68
C GLU A 83 -31.93 23.34 -29.39
N GLU A 84 -32.71 24.19 -28.73
CA GLU A 84 -33.39 23.80 -27.49
C GLU A 84 -34.54 22.82 -27.75
N ASN A 85 -35.34 23.09 -28.78
CA ASN A 85 -36.41 22.20 -29.20
C ASN A 85 -35.86 20.89 -29.77
N ALA A 86 -34.78 20.97 -30.57
CA ALA A 86 -34.15 19.81 -31.16
C ALA A 86 -33.61 18.82 -30.10
N VAL A 87 -33.04 19.31 -28.98
CA VAL A 87 -32.62 18.44 -27.86
C VAL A 87 -33.82 17.69 -27.25
N ILE A 88 -34.97 18.35 -27.08
CA ILE A 88 -36.18 17.67 -26.58
C ILE A 88 -36.68 16.64 -27.60
N CYS A 89 -36.67 16.97 -28.90
CA CYS A 89 -37.00 16.02 -29.96
C CYS A 89 -36.14 14.76 -29.87
N LEU A 90 -34.83 14.89 -29.68
CA LEU A 90 -33.93 13.74 -29.51
C LEU A 90 -34.29 12.87 -28.30
N LYS A 91 -34.64 13.48 -27.16
CA LYS A 91 -35.08 12.75 -25.97
C LYS A 91 -36.35 11.94 -26.23
N ILE A 92 -37.35 12.55 -26.87
CA ILE A 92 -38.59 11.87 -27.26
C ILE A 92 -38.29 10.71 -28.22
N ILE A 93 -37.43 10.93 -29.23
CA ILE A 93 -37.03 9.88 -30.19
C ILE A 93 -36.43 8.67 -29.47
N ILE A 94 -35.54 8.88 -28.49
CA ILE A 94 -34.93 7.80 -27.71
C ILE A 94 -35.99 7.00 -26.93
N ASP A 95 -36.89 7.67 -26.23
CA ASP A 95 -37.86 7.00 -25.35
C ASP A 95 -38.94 6.25 -26.15
N LEU A 96 -39.39 6.83 -27.27
CA LEU A 96 -40.25 6.16 -28.24
C LEU A 96 -39.56 4.91 -28.80
N TYR A 97 -38.30 5.04 -29.25
CA TYR A 97 -37.57 3.89 -29.79
C TYR A 97 -37.34 2.82 -28.73
N ARG A 98 -36.96 3.18 -27.50
CA ARG A 98 -36.72 2.22 -26.41
C ARG A 98 -37.95 1.35 -26.13
N THR A 99 -39.15 1.93 -26.22
CA THR A 99 -40.42 1.26 -25.95
C THR A 99 -40.97 0.51 -27.16
N TYR A 100 -40.90 1.09 -28.36
CA TYR A 100 -41.57 0.58 -29.57
C TYR A 100 -40.60 0.14 -30.68
N LYS A 101 -39.46 -0.47 -30.30
CA LYS A 101 -38.34 -0.83 -31.19
C LYS A 101 -38.75 -1.47 -32.52
N GLU A 102 -39.59 -2.51 -32.47
CA GLU A 102 -39.98 -3.30 -33.64
C GLU A 102 -40.75 -2.48 -34.68
N MET A 103 -41.58 -1.52 -34.25
CA MET A 103 -42.38 -0.70 -35.16
C MET A 103 -41.61 0.48 -35.75
N LEU A 104 -40.52 0.89 -35.10
CA LEU A 104 -39.75 2.07 -35.46
C LEU A 104 -38.45 1.72 -36.19
N GLU A 105 -38.26 0.45 -36.58
CA GLU A 105 -37.05 -0.02 -37.24
C GLU A 105 -36.80 0.68 -38.59
N GLU A 106 -37.86 0.97 -39.35
CA GLU A 106 -37.78 1.67 -40.64
C GLU A 106 -37.28 3.12 -40.51
N HIS A 107 -37.47 3.75 -39.34
CA HIS A 107 -37.03 5.12 -39.05
C HIS A 107 -35.57 5.21 -38.59
N VAL A 108 -34.91 4.07 -38.34
CA VAL A 108 -33.52 4.05 -37.85
C VAL A 108 -32.54 4.59 -38.88
N GLN A 109 -32.57 4.10 -40.13
CA GLN A 109 -31.64 4.56 -41.17
C GLN A 109 -31.82 6.06 -41.48
N PRO A 110 -33.05 6.60 -41.65
CA PRO A 110 -33.26 8.04 -41.78
C PRO A 110 -32.68 8.86 -40.63
N PHE A 111 -32.73 8.34 -39.39
CA PHE A 111 -32.09 8.99 -38.24
C PHE A 111 -30.57 8.98 -38.36
N LEU A 112 -29.96 7.85 -38.71
CA LEU A 112 -28.51 7.76 -38.91
C LEU A 112 -28.04 8.73 -40.01
N ASP A 113 -28.78 8.82 -41.11
CA ASP A 113 -28.49 9.74 -42.21
C ASP A 113 -28.56 11.20 -41.77
N LEU A 114 -29.54 11.56 -40.92
CA LEU A 114 -29.65 12.89 -40.34
C LEU A 114 -28.44 13.20 -39.43
N VAL A 115 -28.00 12.26 -38.59
CA VAL A 115 -26.81 12.47 -37.76
C VAL A 115 -25.55 12.60 -38.62
N MET A 116 -25.41 11.81 -39.69
CA MET A 116 -24.30 11.98 -40.64
C MET A 116 -24.31 13.36 -41.30
N GLU A 117 -25.49 13.87 -41.67
CA GLU A 117 -25.66 15.23 -42.19
C GLU A 117 -25.25 16.29 -41.15
N MET A 118 -25.60 16.11 -39.88
CA MET A 118 -25.15 17.00 -38.80
C MET A 118 -23.62 17.04 -38.70
N TYR A 119 -22.95 15.88 -38.70
CA TYR A 119 -21.48 15.83 -38.70
C TYR A 119 -20.86 16.56 -39.90
N ARG A 120 -21.41 16.38 -41.11
CA ARG A 120 -20.95 17.10 -42.33
C ARG A 120 -21.11 18.62 -42.23
N ASN A 121 -22.08 19.10 -41.46
CA ASN A 121 -22.30 20.54 -41.26
C ASN A 121 -21.38 21.15 -40.20
N MET A 122 -20.73 20.34 -39.36
CA MET A 122 -19.90 20.83 -38.24
C MET A 122 -18.71 21.72 -38.66
N PRO A 123 -17.96 21.45 -39.76
CA PRO A 123 -16.89 22.34 -40.19
C PRO A 123 -17.37 23.77 -40.43
N LYS A 124 -18.54 23.91 -41.07
CA LYS A 124 -19.17 25.22 -41.29
C LYS A 124 -19.67 25.84 -39.99
N ALA A 125 -20.31 25.05 -39.11
CA ALA A 125 -20.78 25.53 -37.81
C ALA A 125 -19.63 26.06 -36.93
N VAL A 126 -18.47 25.40 -36.93
CA VAL A 126 -17.26 25.86 -36.23
C VAL A 126 -16.74 27.17 -36.82
N ALA A 127 -16.66 27.26 -38.15
CA ALA A 127 -16.23 28.49 -38.82
C ALA A 127 -17.18 29.67 -38.52
N ASP A 128 -18.49 29.47 -38.61
CA ASP A 128 -19.48 30.50 -38.32
C ASP A 128 -19.45 30.94 -36.84
N ALA A 129 -19.17 30.02 -35.92
CA ALA A 129 -19.12 30.30 -34.48
C ALA A 129 -17.82 31.01 -34.03
N PHE A 130 -16.68 30.76 -34.67
CA PHE A 130 -15.37 31.19 -34.16
C PHE A 130 -14.51 31.98 -35.14
N ASP A 131 -14.75 31.93 -36.45
CA ASP A 131 -13.91 32.60 -37.46
C ASP A 131 -14.39 34.03 -37.82
N GLN A 132 -15.61 34.41 -37.42
CA GLN A 132 -16.16 35.73 -37.74
C GLN A 132 -15.60 36.81 -36.79
N PRO A 133 -14.92 37.87 -37.31
CA PRO A 133 -14.52 39.01 -36.51
C PRO A 133 -15.74 39.89 -36.21
N SER A 134 -16.39 39.64 -35.08
CA SER A 134 -17.34 40.55 -34.41
C SER A 134 -18.59 40.94 -35.21
N THR A 135 -19.73 40.30 -34.92
CA THR A 135 -20.96 41.08 -34.70
C THR A 135 -20.84 41.69 -33.30
N PRO A 136 -21.03 43.00 -33.10
CA PRO A 136 -20.86 43.64 -31.80
C PRO A 136 -21.81 43.01 -30.79
N ALA A 137 -21.29 42.72 -29.59
CA ALA A 137 -22.14 42.53 -28.42
C ALA A 137 -23.07 43.75 -28.30
N PRO A 138 -24.35 43.57 -27.90
CA PRO A 138 -25.21 44.71 -27.65
C PRO A 138 -24.53 45.58 -26.59
N THR A 139 -24.25 46.82 -26.99
CA THR A 139 -23.61 47.84 -26.17
C THR A 139 -24.50 48.19 -24.97
N GLY A 140 -24.18 47.64 -23.81
CA GLY A 140 -24.53 48.19 -22.51
C GLY A 140 -23.22 48.45 -21.76
N GLY A 141 -22.88 49.72 -21.57
CA GLY A 141 -21.56 50.15 -21.11
C GLY A 141 -21.15 49.55 -19.77
N ALA A 142 -19.98 48.90 -19.73
CA ALA A 142 -19.29 48.54 -18.52
C ALA A 142 -18.19 49.58 -18.22
N THR A 143 -18.42 50.41 -17.21
CA THR A 143 -17.34 51.10 -16.49
C THR A 143 -16.41 50.06 -15.84
N PRO A 144 -15.08 50.22 -15.95
CA PRO A 144 -14.14 49.23 -15.43
C PRO A 144 -13.95 49.44 -13.92
N GLY A 145 -14.50 48.52 -13.12
CA GLY A 145 -14.30 48.54 -11.66
C GLY A 145 -15.33 47.77 -10.86
N SER A 146 -15.46 46.46 -11.07
CA SER A 146 -15.94 45.54 -10.02
C SER A 146 -15.66 44.08 -10.41
N MET A 147 -14.53 43.54 -9.94
CA MET A 147 -14.38 42.10 -9.77
C MET A 147 -14.99 41.75 -8.41
N MET A 148 -16.21 41.22 -8.39
CA MET A 148 -16.73 40.46 -7.26
C MET A 148 -17.23 39.09 -7.73
N MET A 149 -16.69 38.07 -7.09
CA MET A 149 -17.10 36.67 -7.15
C MET A 149 -18.62 36.52 -6.99
N MET A 150 -19.28 35.82 -7.92
CA MET A 150 -20.63 35.32 -7.68
C MET A 150 -20.54 33.97 -6.93
N SER A 151 -20.76 34.01 -5.61
CA SER A 151 -21.23 32.85 -4.86
C SER A 151 -22.73 32.63 -5.11
N PRO A 152 -23.24 31.39 -5.12
CA PRO A 152 -24.67 31.13 -5.29
C PRO A 152 -25.41 31.47 -3.98
N ARG A 153 -26.30 32.46 -4.01
CA ARG A 153 -27.28 32.69 -2.93
C ARG A 153 -28.61 32.00 -3.25
N PRO A 154 -29.31 31.47 -2.23
CA PRO A 154 -30.61 30.87 -2.40
C PRO A 154 -31.69 31.92 -2.65
N SER A 155 -32.67 31.52 -3.44
CA SER A 155 -33.88 32.18 -3.91
C SER A 155 -34.57 33.15 -2.93
N SER A 156 -34.81 34.37 -3.40
CA SER A 156 -35.95 35.22 -3.05
C SER A 156 -36.48 35.90 -4.33
N PRO A 157 -37.81 36.06 -4.50
CA PRO A 157 -38.39 36.46 -5.79
C PRO A 157 -38.57 37.98 -5.86
N ALA A 158 -37.84 38.65 -6.76
CA ALA A 158 -38.17 40.00 -7.20
C ALA A 158 -37.54 40.31 -8.58
N ASP A 159 -38.37 40.91 -9.44
CA ASP A 159 -38.12 41.62 -10.69
C ASP A 159 -37.66 40.86 -11.96
N LEU A 160 -38.65 40.61 -12.81
CA LEU A 160 -38.54 40.31 -14.24
C LEU A 160 -38.05 41.56 -14.99
N GLY A 161 -36.75 41.84 -14.90
CA GLY A 161 -36.06 42.71 -15.86
C GLY A 161 -35.73 41.93 -17.14
N ASP A 162 -36.13 42.44 -18.30
CA ASP A 162 -35.91 41.86 -19.63
C ASP A 162 -34.45 41.40 -19.83
N THR A 163 -34.23 40.09 -19.79
CA THR A 163 -33.00 39.48 -20.27
C THR A 163 -32.91 39.70 -21.79
N PRO A 164 -31.78 40.20 -22.33
CA PRO A 164 -31.65 40.40 -23.78
C PRO A 164 -31.85 39.07 -24.50
N ALA A 165 -32.74 39.06 -25.50
CA ALA A 165 -33.12 37.84 -26.21
C ALA A 165 -31.90 37.21 -26.91
N LYS A 166 -31.47 36.04 -26.44
CA LYS A 166 -30.43 35.24 -27.08
C LYS A 166 -30.95 34.65 -28.39
N GLN A 167 -30.22 34.83 -29.49
CA GLN A 167 -30.49 34.15 -30.75
C GLN A 167 -30.00 32.69 -30.63
N LEU A 168 -30.91 31.74 -30.83
CA LEU A 168 -30.64 30.31 -30.77
C LEU A 168 -30.14 29.80 -32.13
N ALA A 169 -29.21 28.84 -32.11
CA ALA A 169 -28.73 28.20 -33.33
C ALA A 169 -29.79 27.25 -33.91
N ARG A 170 -29.67 26.96 -35.21
CA ARG A 170 -30.45 25.89 -35.87
C ARG A 170 -29.97 24.53 -35.37
N GLY A 171 -30.90 23.62 -35.10
CA GLY A 171 -30.59 22.29 -34.54
C GLY A 171 -29.51 21.53 -35.32
N MET A 172 -29.61 21.52 -36.66
CA MET A 172 -28.65 20.84 -37.55
C MET A 172 -27.20 21.38 -37.51
N HIS A 173 -26.98 22.57 -36.95
CA HIS A 173 -25.67 23.22 -36.83
C HIS A 173 -25.26 23.43 -35.37
N SER A 174 -26.03 22.92 -34.41
CA SER A 174 -25.77 23.13 -32.98
C SER A 174 -24.90 22.03 -32.39
N PHE A 175 -23.83 22.43 -31.71
CA PHE A 175 -22.97 21.51 -30.95
C PHE A 175 -23.76 20.81 -29.85
N LYS A 176 -24.69 21.54 -29.19
CA LYS A 176 -25.53 21.03 -28.09
C LYS A 176 -26.47 19.92 -28.54
N VAL A 177 -26.99 19.96 -29.76
CA VAL A 177 -27.81 18.86 -30.29
C VAL A 177 -26.92 17.65 -30.60
N LEU A 178 -25.73 17.89 -31.16
CA LEU A 178 -24.78 16.83 -31.47
C LEU A 178 -24.25 16.09 -30.23
N THR A 179 -24.25 16.69 -29.03
CA THR A 179 -23.78 15.99 -27.81
C THR A 179 -24.61 14.75 -27.47
N GLU A 180 -25.91 14.74 -27.81
CA GLU A 180 -26.83 13.64 -27.52
C GLU A 180 -26.74 12.54 -28.59
N CYS A 181 -26.52 12.90 -29.85
CA CYS A 181 -26.56 11.98 -31.00
C CYS A 181 -25.68 10.72 -30.88
N PRO A 182 -24.41 10.77 -30.42
CA PRO A 182 -23.55 9.58 -30.39
C PRO A 182 -24.09 8.44 -29.52
N ILE A 183 -24.69 8.75 -28.37
CA ILE A 183 -25.30 7.73 -27.49
C ILE A 183 -26.53 7.12 -28.16
N ILE A 184 -27.33 7.94 -28.84
CA ILE A 184 -28.51 7.51 -29.59
C ILE A 184 -28.10 6.56 -30.71
N VAL A 185 -27.10 6.94 -31.51
CA VAL A 185 -26.59 6.10 -32.61
C VAL A 185 -26.12 4.73 -32.07
N VAL A 186 -25.41 4.70 -30.95
CA VAL A 186 -25.01 3.43 -30.31
C VAL A 186 -26.23 2.60 -29.90
N LEU A 187 -27.24 3.21 -29.29
CA LEU A 187 -28.47 2.53 -28.88
C LEU A 187 -29.25 1.95 -30.07
N LEU A 188 -29.33 2.69 -31.18
CA LEU A 188 -30.02 2.29 -32.41
C LEU A 188 -29.27 1.18 -33.16
N LEU A 189 -27.94 1.18 -33.13
CA LEU A 189 -27.11 0.20 -33.82
C LEU A 189 -26.97 -1.13 -33.06
N GLN A 190 -27.15 -1.15 -31.74
CA GLN A 190 -26.99 -2.37 -30.91
C GLN A 190 -27.88 -3.55 -31.35
N PRO A 191 -29.18 -3.37 -31.67
CA PRO A 191 -30.05 -4.45 -32.15
C PRO A 191 -29.77 -4.87 -33.60
N GLN A 192 -29.31 -3.96 -34.46
CA GLN A 192 -29.22 -4.14 -35.92
C GLN A 192 -27.87 -4.72 -36.38
N ARG A 193 -27.58 -5.96 -35.98
CA ARG A 193 -26.29 -6.65 -36.27
C ARG A 193 -25.92 -6.78 -37.76
N ARG A 194 -26.87 -6.69 -38.69
CA ARG A 194 -26.64 -6.90 -40.14
C ARG A 194 -26.21 -5.63 -40.89
N SER A 195 -26.66 -4.44 -40.47
CA SER A 195 -26.38 -3.15 -41.15
C SER A 195 -25.28 -2.32 -40.48
N ILE A 196 -24.90 -2.70 -39.25
CA ILE A 196 -23.93 -1.95 -38.43
C ILE A 196 -22.58 -1.74 -39.10
N GLY A 197 -22.06 -2.71 -39.86
CA GLY A 197 -20.74 -2.61 -40.50
C GLY A 197 -20.65 -1.50 -41.55
N ALA A 198 -21.66 -1.37 -42.41
CA ALA A 198 -21.71 -0.35 -43.47
C ALA A 198 -21.90 1.05 -42.88
N ASN A 199 -22.81 1.20 -41.91
CA ASN A 199 -23.03 2.47 -41.24
C ASN A 199 -21.80 2.93 -40.45
N ILE A 200 -21.08 2.03 -39.76
CA ILE A 200 -19.82 2.40 -39.07
C ILE A 200 -18.76 2.86 -40.08
N GLN A 201 -18.61 2.20 -41.23
CA GLN A 201 -17.68 2.65 -42.28
C GLN A 201 -18.00 4.07 -42.76
N ALA A 202 -19.28 4.45 -42.83
CA ALA A 202 -19.70 5.80 -43.20
C ALA A 202 -19.49 6.83 -42.06
N PHE A 203 -19.69 6.46 -40.80
CA PHE A 203 -19.49 7.35 -39.65
C PHE A 203 -18.02 7.62 -39.35
N VAL A 204 -17.12 6.65 -39.54
CA VAL A 204 -15.71 6.76 -39.13
C VAL A 204 -15.02 8.01 -39.72
N PRO A 205 -15.07 8.30 -41.03
CA PRO A 205 -14.46 9.51 -41.57
C PRO A 205 -15.03 10.80 -40.98
N LEU A 206 -16.35 10.86 -40.76
CA LEU A 206 -17.06 12.01 -40.20
C LEU A 206 -16.68 12.26 -38.72
N ILE A 207 -16.53 11.19 -37.94
CA ILE A 207 -16.04 11.23 -36.57
C ILE A 207 -14.62 11.80 -36.56
N MET A 208 -13.73 11.28 -37.41
CA MET A 208 -12.33 11.73 -37.47
C MET A 208 -12.21 13.20 -37.91
N GLU A 209 -13.04 13.63 -38.87
CA GLU A 209 -13.13 15.04 -39.26
C GLU A 209 -13.57 15.91 -38.07
N MET A 210 -14.66 15.55 -37.38
CA MET A 210 -15.14 16.29 -36.20
C MET A 210 -14.09 16.38 -35.08
N LEU A 211 -13.33 15.31 -34.83
CA LEU A 211 -12.25 15.30 -33.85
C LEU A 211 -11.03 16.12 -34.27
N SER A 212 -10.86 16.37 -35.57
CA SER A 212 -9.77 17.18 -36.13
C SER A 212 -10.12 18.67 -36.20
N LEU A 213 -11.40 19.04 -36.08
CA LEU A 213 -11.83 20.44 -36.07
C LEU A 213 -11.30 21.20 -34.86
N GLN A 214 -10.85 22.43 -35.10
CA GLN A 214 -10.39 23.35 -34.06
C GLN A 214 -10.83 24.78 -34.39
N ALA A 215 -11.13 25.57 -33.37
CA ALA A 215 -11.37 26.99 -33.52
C ALA A 215 -10.05 27.71 -33.86
N ARG A 216 -10.01 28.57 -34.89
CA ARG A 216 -8.78 29.28 -35.29
C ARG A 216 -8.07 30.00 -34.14
N PRO A 217 -8.76 30.74 -33.24
CA PRO A 217 -8.10 31.42 -32.13
C PRO A 217 -7.42 30.46 -31.14
N GLN A 218 -7.85 29.19 -31.09
CA GLN A 218 -7.22 28.14 -30.29
C GLN A 218 -5.98 27.58 -31.00
N THR A 219 -6.06 27.35 -32.32
CA THR A 219 -4.91 26.91 -33.14
C THR A 219 -3.78 27.92 -33.09
N GLU A 220 -4.09 29.21 -33.21
CA GLU A 220 -3.12 30.30 -33.10
C GLU A 220 -2.47 30.35 -31.71
N ALA A 221 -3.22 30.10 -30.64
CA ALA A 221 -2.68 30.03 -29.29
C ALA A 221 -1.70 28.86 -29.10
N HIS A 222 -1.96 27.70 -29.71
CA HIS A 222 -1.00 26.59 -29.73
C HIS A 222 0.25 26.90 -30.53
N ALA A 223 0.12 27.60 -31.66
CA ALA A 223 1.25 27.99 -32.50
C ALA A 223 2.10 29.10 -31.87
N ALA A 224 1.48 29.99 -31.10
CA ALA A 224 2.14 31.08 -30.38
C ALA A 224 2.86 30.63 -29.11
N ALA A 225 2.59 29.42 -28.61
CA ALA A 225 3.32 28.85 -27.48
C ALA A 225 4.81 28.69 -27.83
N ALA A 226 5.69 29.15 -26.93
CA ALA A 226 7.14 29.04 -27.13
C ALA A 226 7.57 27.58 -27.31
N LYS A 227 8.63 27.32 -28.09
CA LYS A 227 9.17 25.97 -28.27
C LYS A 227 9.51 25.35 -26.90
N GLY A 228 8.75 24.34 -26.50
CA GLY A 228 8.89 23.63 -25.23
C GLY A 228 7.79 23.92 -24.20
N ASP A 229 7.00 24.98 -24.39
CA ASP A 229 5.86 25.32 -23.52
C ASP A 229 4.56 24.71 -24.07
N VAL A 230 3.85 23.98 -23.21
CA VAL A 230 2.60 23.32 -23.57
C VAL A 230 1.43 24.21 -23.16
N PHE A 231 0.83 24.92 -24.12
CA PHE A 231 -0.41 25.65 -23.89
C PHE A 231 -1.54 24.69 -23.48
N VAL A 232 -2.19 24.99 -22.35
CA VAL A 232 -3.32 24.25 -21.77
C VAL A 232 -4.38 25.24 -21.35
N GLY A 233 -5.63 24.97 -21.71
CA GLY A 233 -6.79 25.80 -21.43
C GLY A 233 -7.36 26.46 -22.68
N VAL A 234 -8.16 27.49 -22.47
CA VAL A 234 -8.90 28.18 -23.54
C VAL A 234 -8.18 29.46 -23.93
N SER A 235 -8.02 29.70 -25.23
CA SER A 235 -7.46 30.93 -25.77
C SER A 235 -8.26 32.17 -25.30
N PRO A 236 -7.59 33.23 -24.83
CA PRO A 236 -8.28 34.46 -24.41
C PRO A 236 -9.00 35.16 -25.56
N ALA A 237 -8.65 34.86 -26.82
CA ALA A 237 -9.33 35.39 -28.00
C ALA A 237 -10.73 34.78 -28.22
N ILE A 238 -11.07 33.68 -27.54
CA ILE A 238 -12.41 33.08 -27.59
C ILE A 238 -13.36 33.87 -26.69
N LYS A 239 -14.19 34.71 -27.31
CA LYS A 239 -15.16 35.57 -26.60
C LYS A 239 -16.36 34.78 -26.05
N ASN A 240 -16.91 33.85 -26.83
CA ASN A 240 -18.08 33.07 -26.44
C ASN A 240 -17.68 31.72 -25.84
N ARG A 241 -17.30 31.74 -24.55
CA ARG A 241 -16.85 30.53 -23.83
C ARG A 241 -17.93 29.46 -23.71
N THR A 242 -19.21 29.82 -23.62
CA THR A 242 -20.29 28.83 -23.48
C THR A 242 -20.41 27.97 -24.73
N VAL A 243 -20.35 28.58 -25.93
CA VAL A 243 -20.41 27.85 -27.21
C VAL A 243 -19.14 27.03 -27.43
N TYR A 244 -17.98 27.54 -27.03
CA TYR A 244 -16.73 26.76 -27.06
C TYR A 244 -16.79 25.53 -26.15
N THR A 245 -17.31 25.67 -24.93
CA THR A 245 -17.49 24.54 -24.02
C THR A 245 -18.46 23.51 -24.61
N GLU A 246 -19.57 23.92 -25.22
CA GLU A 246 -20.49 23.02 -25.93
C GLU A 246 -19.81 22.29 -27.11
N PHE A 247 -18.96 22.98 -27.88
CA PHE A 247 -18.16 22.38 -28.94
C PHE A 247 -17.19 21.31 -28.40
N ILE A 248 -16.48 21.60 -27.31
CA ILE A 248 -15.58 20.62 -26.68
C ILE A 248 -16.38 19.43 -26.11
N ILE A 249 -17.54 19.66 -25.48
CA ILE A 249 -18.41 18.58 -25.01
C ILE A 249 -18.81 17.68 -26.18
N ALA A 250 -19.19 18.26 -27.33
CA ALA A 250 -19.53 17.49 -28.52
C ALA A 250 -18.33 16.63 -28.98
N GLN A 251 -17.11 17.19 -29.06
CA GLN A 251 -15.92 16.41 -29.40
C GLN A 251 -15.62 15.28 -28.41
N VAL A 252 -15.83 15.50 -27.10
CA VAL A 252 -15.65 14.46 -26.07
C VAL A 252 -16.71 13.36 -26.16
N LYS A 253 -17.97 13.70 -26.45
CA LYS A 253 -19.03 12.71 -26.71
C LYS A 253 -18.74 11.91 -27.99
N THR A 254 -18.25 12.56 -29.04
CA THR A 254 -17.77 11.90 -30.26
C THR A 254 -16.56 10.99 -29.98
N THR A 255 -15.64 11.38 -29.08
CA THR A 255 -14.53 10.52 -28.62
C THR A 255 -15.03 9.29 -27.86
N SER A 256 -16.03 9.45 -27.01
CA SER A 256 -16.69 8.32 -26.32
C SER A 256 -17.33 7.36 -27.32
N PHE A 257 -17.92 7.87 -28.40
CA PHE A 257 -18.47 7.05 -29.47
C PHE A 257 -17.38 6.34 -30.29
N LEU A 258 -16.27 7.02 -30.59
CA LEU A 258 -15.09 6.40 -31.19
C LEU A 258 -14.59 5.23 -30.32
N ALA A 259 -14.49 5.43 -29.00
CA ALA A 259 -14.05 4.38 -28.07
C ALA A 259 -14.99 3.16 -28.09
N TYR A 260 -16.30 3.36 -28.22
CA TYR A 260 -17.26 2.27 -28.40
C TYR A 260 -17.03 1.50 -29.71
N ILE A 261 -16.86 2.20 -30.83
CA ILE A 261 -16.61 1.59 -32.15
C ILE A 261 -15.32 0.75 -32.10
N LEU A 262 -14.28 1.27 -31.45
CA LEU A 262 -12.96 0.65 -31.40
C LEU A 262 -12.98 -0.72 -30.71
N ARG A 263 -13.91 -0.96 -29.78
CA ARG A 263 -14.08 -2.27 -29.11
C ARG A 263 -14.54 -3.40 -30.04
N GLY A 264 -15.29 -3.08 -31.10
CA GLY A 264 -15.89 -4.07 -32.02
C GLY A 264 -15.38 -4.02 -33.46
N TYR A 265 -14.84 -2.87 -33.90
CA TYR A 265 -14.54 -2.58 -35.30
C TYR A 265 -13.15 -1.94 -35.49
N ALA A 266 -12.20 -2.26 -34.61
CA ALA A 266 -10.82 -1.73 -34.61
C ALA A 266 -10.14 -1.76 -36.00
N ALA A 267 -10.41 -2.78 -36.82
CA ALA A 267 -9.84 -2.91 -38.16
C ALA A 267 -10.15 -1.72 -39.08
N GLN A 268 -11.35 -1.13 -38.99
CA GLN A 268 -11.77 0.00 -39.82
C GLN A 268 -11.11 1.32 -39.40
N LEU A 269 -10.61 1.38 -38.16
CA LEU A 269 -9.95 2.56 -37.57
C LEU A 269 -8.42 2.53 -37.72
N ARG A 270 -7.83 1.43 -38.20
CA ARG A 270 -6.36 1.28 -38.29
C ARG A 270 -5.70 2.38 -39.13
N GLN A 271 -6.34 2.83 -40.20
CA GLN A 271 -5.81 3.92 -41.04
C GLN A 271 -5.69 5.26 -40.29
N TYR A 272 -6.42 5.43 -39.19
CA TYR A 272 -6.41 6.63 -38.36
C TYR A 272 -5.62 6.47 -37.06
N GLN A 273 -4.85 5.38 -36.92
CA GLN A 273 -4.15 5.03 -35.68
C GLN A 273 -3.18 6.12 -35.19
N ALA A 274 -2.56 6.89 -36.09
CA ALA A 274 -1.69 8.01 -35.75
C ALA A 274 -2.46 9.30 -35.37
N VAL A 275 -3.65 9.51 -35.94
CA VAL A 275 -4.44 10.74 -35.77
C VAL A 275 -5.21 10.73 -34.43
N ILE A 276 -5.64 9.56 -33.98
CA ILE A 276 -6.45 9.41 -32.75
C ILE A 276 -5.72 9.94 -31.50
N PRO A 277 -4.44 9.56 -31.22
CA PRO A 277 -3.68 10.12 -30.10
C PRO A 277 -3.56 11.65 -30.16
N GLU A 278 -3.22 12.21 -31.32
CA GLU A 278 -3.09 13.65 -31.51
C GLU A 278 -4.38 14.39 -31.18
N ALA A 279 -5.52 13.89 -31.67
CA ALA A 279 -6.82 14.47 -31.38
C ALA A 279 -7.17 14.42 -29.88
N ILE A 280 -6.92 13.30 -29.20
CA ILE A 280 -7.21 13.14 -27.77
C ILE A 280 -6.32 14.05 -26.92
N ILE A 281 -5.03 14.12 -27.23
CA ILE A 281 -4.09 14.98 -26.50
C ILE A 281 -4.44 16.44 -26.71
N ARG A 282 -4.79 16.84 -27.93
CA ARG A 282 -5.31 18.17 -28.23
C ARG A 282 -6.55 18.47 -27.37
N LEU A 283 -7.52 17.55 -27.31
CA LEU A 283 -8.72 17.73 -26.48
C LEU A 283 -8.40 17.84 -24.98
N LEU A 284 -7.43 17.08 -24.46
CA LEU A 284 -6.96 17.20 -23.07
C LEU A 284 -6.35 18.59 -22.79
N ARG A 285 -5.66 19.17 -23.77
CA ARG A 285 -5.12 20.55 -23.70
C ARG A 285 -6.21 21.61 -23.84
N ASP A 286 -7.16 21.41 -24.74
CA ASP A 286 -8.22 22.36 -25.12
C ASP A 286 -9.41 22.39 -24.14
N CYS A 287 -9.53 21.38 -23.28
CA CYS A 287 -10.67 21.24 -22.37
C CYS A 287 -10.70 22.37 -21.32
N PRO A 288 -11.79 23.16 -21.24
CA PRO A 288 -11.91 24.30 -20.32
C PRO A 288 -11.72 23.92 -18.84
N PRO A 289 -11.09 24.78 -18.02
CA PRO A 289 -10.85 24.48 -16.61
C PRO A 289 -12.13 24.35 -15.77
N GLU A 290 -13.21 25.04 -16.15
CA GLU A 290 -14.53 24.95 -15.52
C GLU A 290 -15.30 23.64 -15.85
N ALA A 291 -14.92 22.91 -16.90
CA ALA A 291 -15.64 21.74 -17.41
C ALA A 291 -15.08 20.41 -16.87
N SER A 292 -15.07 20.24 -15.54
CA SER A 292 -14.49 19.05 -14.88
C SER A 292 -15.20 17.75 -15.25
N SER A 293 -16.53 17.77 -15.41
CA SER A 293 -17.32 16.61 -15.84
C SER A 293 -16.97 16.15 -17.25
N THR A 294 -16.77 17.09 -18.18
CA THR A 294 -16.35 16.82 -19.56
C THR A 294 -14.96 16.19 -19.59
N ARG A 295 -14.02 16.70 -18.78
CA ARG A 295 -12.68 16.11 -18.67
C ARG A 295 -12.72 14.69 -18.10
N LYS A 296 -13.58 14.42 -17.10
CA LYS A 296 -13.80 13.07 -16.58
C LYS A 296 -14.23 12.11 -17.68
N GLU A 297 -15.22 12.48 -18.48
CA GLU A 297 -15.69 11.66 -19.61
C GLU A 297 -14.58 11.41 -20.64
N LEU A 298 -13.77 12.42 -20.96
CA LEU A 298 -12.64 12.29 -21.87
C LEU A 298 -11.59 11.31 -21.33
N LEU A 299 -11.26 11.36 -20.03
CA LEU A 299 -10.35 10.40 -19.40
C LEU A 299 -10.92 8.97 -19.44
N VAL A 300 -12.22 8.79 -19.19
CA VAL A 300 -12.87 7.47 -19.30
C VAL A 300 -12.81 6.94 -20.74
N ALA A 301 -13.13 7.77 -21.74
CA ALA A 301 -13.03 7.39 -23.15
C ALA A 301 -11.59 7.05 -23.56
N THR A 302 -10.62 7.86 -23.12
CA THR A 302 -9.20 7.62 -23.34
C THR A 302 -8.77 6.29 -22.74
N ARG A 303 -9.16 5.98 -21.50
CA ARG A 303 -8.88 4.70 -20.86
C ARG A 303 -9.39 3.51 -21.68
N HIS A 304 -10.60 3.60 -22.23
CA HIS A 304 -11.14 2.56 -23.09
C HIS A 304 -10.33 2.40 -24.39
N ILE A 305 -9.88 3.48 -25.01
CA ILE A 305 -9.01 3.42 -26.19
C ILE A 305 -7.66 2.77 -25.86
N LEU A 306 -7.03 3.15 -24.74
CA LEU A 306 -5.75 2.61 -24.27
C LEU A 306 -5.82 1.12 -23.88
N SER A 307 -7.02 0.61 -23.57
CA SER A 307 -7.22 -0.83 -23.31
C SER A 307 -7.06 -1.70 -24.57
N THR A 308 -7.02 -1.09 -25.77
CA THR A 308 -6.87 -1.77 -27.06
C THR A 308 -5.44 -1.66 -27.60
N ASP A 309 -5.16 -2.29 -28.74
CA ASP A 309 -3.83 -2.27 -29.38
C ASP A 309 -3.40 -0.88 -29.89
N PHE A 310 -4.33 0.09 -29.96
CA PHE A 310 -4.05 1.48 -30.33
C PHE A 310 -3.16 2.20 -29.31
N ARG A 311 -3.01 1.66 -28.09
CA ARG A 311 -2.09 2.19 -27.06
C ARG A 311 -0.67 2.40 -27.55
N ASN A 312 -0.21 1.60 -28.51
CA ASN A 312 1.15 1.72 -29.05
C ASN A 312 1.38 3.05 -29.78
N ALA A 313 0.34 3.66 -30.32
CA ALA A 313 0.45 4.96 -31.00
C ALA A 313 0.59 6.14 -30.03
N PHE A 314 0.35 5.94 -28.73
CA PHE A 314 0.52 6.97 -27.71
C PHE A 314 1.97 7.10 -27.21
N VAL A 315 2.86 6.16 -27.57
CA VAL A 315 4.27 6.14 -27.13
C VAL A 315 5.00 7.42 -27.55
N ASP A 316 4.79 7.88 -28.78
CA ASP A 316 5.42 9.10 -29.32
C ASP A 316 4.94 10.40 -28.65
N HIS A 317 3.86 10.32 -27.86
CA HIS A 317 3.29 11.46 -27.16
C HIS A 317 3.39 11.36 -25.63
N MET A 318 4.16 10.40 -25.11
CA MET A 318 4.29 10.17 -23.67
C MET A 318 4.79 11.38 -22.91
N ASP A 319 5.69 12.18 -23.49
CA ASP A 319 6.22 13.39 -22.84
C ASP A 319 5.14 14.44 -22.56
N ILE A 320 4.10 14.50 -23.39
CA ILE A 320 2.96 15.39 -23.20
C ILE A 320 1.99 14.80 -22.17
N LEU A 321 1.75 13.49 -22.20
CA LEU A 321 0.86 12.80 -21.25
C LEU A 321 1.41 12.76 -19.82
N LEU A 322 2.73 12.74 -19.66
CA LEU A 322 3.43 12.85 -18.37
C LEU A 322 3.35 14.27 -17.78
N ASN A 323 2.76 15.24 -18.48
CA ASN A 323 2.48 16.56 -17.94
C ASN A 323 1.11 16.57 -17.23
N GLU A 324 1.14 16.68 -15.91
CA GLU A 324 -0.04 16.70 -15.05
C GLU A 324 -1.05 17.79 -15.43
N LYS A 325 -0.57 18.97 -15.86
CA LYS A 325 -1.44 20.08 -16.30
C LYS A 325 -2.25 19.69 -17.54
N VAL A 326 -1.68 18.88 -18.44
CA VAL A 326 -2.38 18.40 -19.64
C VAL A 326 -3.39 17.32 -19.26
N LEU A 327 -2.95 16.34 -18.47
CA LEU A 327 -3.76 15.17 -18.12
C LEU A 327 -4.96 15.53 -17.23
N ILE A 328 -4.71 16.23 -16.13
CA ILE A 328 -5.73 16.55 -15.11
C ILE A 328 -6.38 17.92 -15.34
N GLY A 329 -5.67 18.84 -15.99
CA GLY A 329 -6.14 20.20 -16.25
C GLY A 329 -5.72 21.19 -15.17
N THR A 330 -6.03 22.46 -15.40
CA THR A 330 -5.69 23.58 -14.51
C THR A 330 -6.80 23.96 -13.53
N GLY A 331 -7.99 23.36 -13.65
CA GLY A 331 -9.12 23.63 -12.76
C GLY A 331 -8.99 22.90 -11.42
N VAL A 332 -9.26 23.60 -10.31
CA VAL A 332 -9.15 23.06 -8.94
C VAL A 332 -10.07 21.87 -8.73
N THR A 333 -11.33 21.93 -9.18
CA THR A 333 -12.29 20.81 -9.07
C THR A 333 -11.81 19.58 -9.83
N SER A 334 -11.22 19.76 -11.01
CA SER A 334 -10.65 18.66 -11.79
C SER A 334 -9.44 18.06 -11.08
N TYR A 335 -8.58 18.90 -10.48
CA TYR A 335 -7.43 18.47 -9.71
C TYR A 335 -7.81 17.60 -8.50
N GLU A 336 -8.82 18.01 -7.73
CA GLU A 336 -9.21 17.23 -6.55
C GLU A 336 -9.92 15.92 -6.92
N THR A 337 -10.80 15.94 -7.92
CA THR A 337 -11.68 14.80 -8.21
C THR A 337 -11.11 13.80 -9.22
N LEU A 338 -10.23 14.22 -10.13
CA LEU A 338 -9.80 13.38 -11.27
C LEU A 338 -8.41 12.76 -11.10
N ARG A 339 -7.60 13.21 -10.13
CA ARG A 339 -6.26 12.67 -9.85
C ARG A 339 -6.22 11.13 -9.79
N PRO A 340 -7.08 10.44 -9.02
CA PRO A 340 -7.08 8.97 -8.97
C PRO A 340 -7.33 8.30 -10.33
N LEU A 341 -8.28 8.82 -11.12
CA LEU A 341 -8.62 8.27 -12.44
C LEU A 341 -7.49 8.53 -13.45
N ALA A 342 -6.95 9.74 -13.46
CA ALA A 342 -5.86 10.14 -14.36
C ALA A 342 -4.60 9.30 -14.11
N TYR A 343 -4.17 9.19 -12.84
CA TYR A 343 -2.97 8.43 -12.48
C TYR A 343 -3.12 6.93 -12.71
N SER A 344 -4.29 6.35 -12.44
CA SER A 344 -4.53 4.92 -12.72
C SER A 344 -4.55 4.63 -14.22
N MET A 345 -5.21 5.47 -15.03
CA MET A 345 -5.20 5.32 -16.48
C MET A 345 -3.79 5.43 -17.07
N LEU A 346 -3.00 6.43 -16.64
CA LEU A 346 -1.63 6.60 -17.11
C LEU A 346 -0.73 5.46 -16.64
N ALA A 347 -0.94 4.94 -15.44
CA ALA A 347 -0.17 3.80 -14.92
C ALA A 347 -0.44 2.53 -15.71
N ASP A 348 -1.71 2.28 -16.05
CA ASP A 348 -2.11 1.18 -16.91
C ASP A 348 -1.39 1.31 -18.27
N LEU A 349 -1.36 2.50 -18.88
CA LEU A 349 -0.65 2.72 -20.15
C LEU A 349 0.84 2.43 -20.03
N VAL A 350 1.52 3.08 -19.07
CA VAL A 350 2.95 2.93 -18.80
C VAL A 350 3.29 1.45 -18.61
N HIS A 351 2.53 0.73 -17.80
CA HIS A 351 2.75 -0.70 -17.56
C HIS A 351 2.75 -1.49 -18.87
N HIS A 352 1.79 -1.25 -19.77
CA HIS A 352 1.69 -2.00 -21.03
C HIS A 352 2.75 -1.61 -22.06
N VAL A 353 3.22 -0.35 -22.06
CA VAL A 353 4.19 0.15 -23.06
C VAL A 353 5.63 0.25 -22.54
N ARG A 354 5.89 -0.12 -21.28
CA ARG A 354 7.19 0.06 -20.59
C ARG A 354 8.42 -0.36 -21.39
N ALA A 355 8.33 -1.46 -22.15
CA ALA A 355 9.44 -1.97 -22.96
C ALA A 355 9.79 -1.10 -24.19
N LYS A 356 8.94 -0.11 -24.53
CA LYS A 356 9.12 0.80 -25.68
C LYS A 356 9.43 2.24 -25.25
N LEU A 357 9.50 2.51 -23.95
CA LEU A 357 9.74 3.84 -23.42
C LEU A 357 11.24 4.15 -23.41
N ALA A 358 11.59 5.39 -23.76
CA ALA A 358 12.97 5.87 -23.67
C ALA A 358 13.35 6.19 -22.22
N LEU A 359 14.66 6.20 -21.90
CA LEU A 359 15.16 6.48 -20.55
C LEU A 359 14.65 7.81 -19.95
N PRO A 360 14.60 8.95 -20.69
CA PRO A 360 14.03 10.19 -20.16
C PRO A 360 12.55 10.08 -19.77
N GLN A 361 11.78 9.31 -20.54
CA GLN A 361 10.35 9.08 -20.28
C GLN A 361 10.17 8.19 -19.05
N LEU A 362 11.00 7.16 -18.90
CA LEU A 362 11.03 6.31 -17.70
C LEU A 362 11.41 7.11 -16.45
N SER A 363 12.48 7.92 -16.50
CA SER A 363 12.92 8.77 -15.39
C SER A 363 11.82 9.75 -14.94
N ARG A 364 11.16 10.43 -15.89
CA ARG A 364 10.04 11.33 -15.58
C ARG A 364 8.83 10.60 -15.00
N THR A 365 8.57 9.37 -15.46
CA THR A 365 7.52 8.51 -14.92
C THR A 365 7.83 8.11 -13.48
N VAL A 366 9.07 7.69 -13.19
CA VAL A 366 9.52 7.35 -11.84
C VAL A 366 9.36 8.55 -10.92
N TYR A 367 9.84 9.73 -11.31
CA TYR A 367 9.70 10.95 -10.53
C TYR A 367 8.23 11.28 -10.20
N MET A 368 7.34 11.23 -11.20
CA MET A 368 5.92 11.52 -11.03
C MET A 368 5.24 10.54 -10.07
N TYR A 369 5.45 9.23 -10.25
CA TYR A 369 4.80 8.19 -9.44
C TYR A 369 5.42 8.05 -8.04
N SER A 370 6.70 8.40 -7.85
CA SER A 370 7.29 8.58 -6.52
C SER A 370 6.64 9.75 -5.79
N ARG A 371 6.50 10.93 -6.43
CA ARG A 371 5.80 12.07 -5.81
C ARG A 371 4.36 11.72 -5.43
N ASN A 372 3.65 10.99 -6.28
CA ASN A 372 2.28 10.54 -6.00
C ASN A 372 2.22 9.50 -4.86
N LEU A 373 3.25 8.66 -4.70
CA LEU A 373 3.36 7.74 -3.57
C LEU A 373 3.48 8.48 -2.23
N HIS A 374 4.15 9.64 -2.23
CA HIS A 374 4.37 10.50 -1.06
C HIS A 374 3.25 11.51 -0.81
N ASP A 375 2.32 11.69 -1.74
CA ASP A 375 1.20 12.61 -1.60
C ASP A 375 0.16 12.06 -0.60
N SER A 376 0.08 12.68 0.58
CA SER A 376 -0.82 12.28 1.66
C SER A 376 -2.30 12.55 1.34
N THR A 377 -2.60 13.37 0.34
CA THR A 377 -3.98 13.69 -0.09
C THR A 377 -4.60 12.60 -0.96
N LEU A 378 -3.79 11.68 -1.49
CA LEU A 378 -4.26 10.54 -2.27
C LEU A 378 -4.63 9.34 -1.39
N ALA A 379 -5.58 8.54 -1.87
CA ALA A 379 -6.00 7.31 -1.23
C ALA A 379 -4.85 6.27 -1.19
N SER A 380 -4.84 5.45 -0.14
CA SER A 380 -3.93 4.31 0.07
C SER A 380 -3.86 3.35 -1.13
N SER A 381 -4.99 3.09 -1.76
CA SER A 381 -5.12 2.23 -2.95
C SER A 381 -4.36 2.78 -4.16
N ILE A 382 -4.41 4.10 -4.39
CA ILE A 382 -3.68 4.78 -5.46
C ILE A 382 -2.19 4.77 -5.17
N GLN A 383 -1.79 5.04 -3.93
CA GLN A 383 -0.40 4.96 -3.50
C GLN A 383 0.16 3.54 -3.68
N THR A 384 -0.62 2.50 -3.35
CA THR A 384 -0.24 1.11 -3.59
C THR A 384 -0.08 0.79 -5.07
N MET A 385 -0.95 1.34 -5.93
CA MET A 385 -0.80 1.24 -7.37
C MET A 385 0.50 1.91 -7.86
N CYS A 386 0.82 3.10 -7.34
CA CYS A 386 2.07 3.81 -7.66
C CYS A 386 3.29 2.96 -7.29
N ALA A 387 3.31 2.40 -6.08
CA ALA A 387 4.36 1.49 -5.63
C ALA A 387 4.49 0.27 -6.58
N LYS A 388 3.39 -0.41 -6.90
CA LYS A 388 3.40 -1.55 -7.83
C LYS A 388 3.90 -1.19 -9.23
N LEU A 389 3.52 -0.02 -9.75
CA LEU A 389 4.00 0.45 -11.06
C LEU A 389 5.52 0.63 -11.03
N LEU A 390 6.03 1.34 -10.02
CA LEU A 390 7.47 1.57 -9.85
C LEU A 390 8.24 0.25 -9.79
N LEU A 391 7.72 -0.76 -9.06
CA LEU A 391 8.32 -2.08 -9.00
C LEU A 391 8.36 -2.79 -10.36
N ASN A 392 7.29 -2.67 -11.16
CA ASN A 392 7.23 -3.26 -12.50
C ASN A 392 8.12 -2.52 -13.52
N LEU A 393 8.51 -1.26 -13.25
CA LEU A 393 9.40 -0.50 -14.11
C LEU A 393 10.87 -0.85 -13.91
N ILE A 394 11.24 -1.45 -12.76
CA ILE A 394 12.61 -1.85 -12.46
C ILE A 394 13.18 -2.75 -13.55
N GLU A 395 12.45 -3.78 -13.97
CA GLU A 395 12.89 -4.70 -15.03
C GLU A 395 13.16 -3.97 -16.35
N SER A 396 12.34 -2.98 -16.69
CA SER A 396 12.51 -2.19 -17.91
C SER A 396 13.71 -1.25 -17.81
N LEU A 397 13.94 -0.66 -16.63
CA LEU A 397 15.10 0.19 -16.36
C LEU A 397 16.42 -0.60 -16.42
N LEU A 398 16.44 -1.83 -15.92
CA LEU A 398 17.60 -2.74 -16.03
C LEU A 398 17.91 -3.16 -17.48
N SER A 399 16.93 -3.12 -18.37
CA SER A 399 17.09 -3.57 -19.76
C SER A 399 17.61 -2.50 -20.73
N VAL A 400 17.51 -1.21 -20.37
CA VAL A 400 17.74 -0.08 -21.31
C VAL A 400 19.18 0.43 -21.29
N ASP A 401 19.93 0.35 -20.19
CA ASP A 401 21.41 0.49 -20.20
C ASP A 401 22.06 0.19 -18.84
N ALA A 402 23.34 -0.22 -18.84
CA ALA A 402 24.12 -0.54 -17.64
C ALA A 402 24.57 0.70 -16.83
N ASP A 403 24.60 1.89 -17.44
CA ASP A 403 24.99 3.17 -16.81
C ASP A 403 23.79 3.91 -16.16
N ALA A 404 22.58 3.36 -16.21
CA ALA A 404 21.39 3.88 -15.50
C ALA A 404 21.38 3.53 -13.99
N SER A 405 22.54 3.16 -13.45
CA SER A 405 22.74 2.65 -12.08
C SER A 405 22.60 3.71 -10.99
N VAL A 406 22.60 5.00 -11.33
CA VAL A 406 22.56 6.08 -10.32
C VAL A 406 21.11 6.53 -10.01
N ASP A 407 20.25 6.67 -11.02
CA ASP A 407 18.85 7.11 -10.81
C ASP A 407 17.97 6.01 -10.21
N MET A 408 18.30 4.74 -10.47
CA MET A 408 17.62 3.58 -9.91
C MET A 408 17.96 3.32 -8.44
N SER A 409 19.17 3.70 -8.02
CA SER A 409 19.66 3.55 -6.65
C SER A 409 19.10 4.60 -5.70
N VAL A 410 18.68 5.76 -6.23
CA VAL A 410 18.04 6.84 -5.46
C VAL A 410 16.51 6.68 -5.39
N ALA A 411 15.88 6.08 -6.42
CA ALA A 411 14.43 5.87 -6.45
C ALA A 411 13.95 4.99 -5.29
N VAL A 412 14.71 3.96 -4.94
CA VAL A 412 14.37 2.86 -4.02
C VAL A 412 14.30 3.30 -2.53
N PRO A 413 15.28 4.07 -2.04
CA PRO A 413 15.27 4.70 -0.72
C PRO A 413 14.18 5.74 -0.49
N SER A 414 13.83 6.48 -1.54
CA SER A 414 12.86 7.55 -1.45
C SER A 414 11.47 7.00 -1.11
N LEU A 415 11.12 5.80 -1.60
CA LEU A 415 9.80 5.16 -1.44
C LEU A 415 9.40 4.86 0.01
N LEU A 416 10.37 4.71 0.92
CA LEU A 416 10.12 4.34 2.33
C LEU A 416 10.51 5.44 3.33
N SER A 417 11.48 6.29 2.99
CA SER A 417 12.04 7.26 3.94
C SER A 417 11.09 8.40 4.33
N SER A 418 10.13 8.79 3.49
CA SER A 418 9.29 9.97 3.78
C SER A 418 7.99 9.67 4.55
N ARG A 419 7.65 8.40 4.76
CA ARG A 419 6.28 7.99 5.13
C ARG A 419 6.12 7.52 6.58
N SER A 420 7.26 7.28 7.22
CA SER A 420 7.49 7.04 8.65
C SER A 420 6.75 7.98 9.60
N GLU A 421 7.07 9.26 9.43
CA GLU A 421 6.89 10.25 10.49
C GLU A 421 5.46 10.83 10.51
N SER A 422 4.80 10.99 9.36
CA SER A 422 3.62 11.85 9.28
C SER A 422 2.27 11.18 9.62
N ARG A 423 2.17 9.84 9.66
CA ARG A 423 0.90 9.14 9.96
C ARG A 423 0.93 8.28 11.23
N ILE A 424 2.10 7.84 11.68
CA ILE A 424 2.23 7.10 12.97
C ILE A 424 1.90 8.05 14.14
N ILE A 425 2.34 9.32 14.05
CA ILE A 425 2.00 10.37 15.04
C ILE A 425 0.48 10.63 15.08
N GLY A 426 -0.21 10.54 13.95
CA GLY A 426 -1.67 10.67 13.89
C GLY A 426 -2.42 9.50 14.51
N ALA A 427 -1.89 8.27 14.39
CA ALA A 427 -2.48 7.06 14.96
C ALA A 427 -2.27 6.96 16.48
N ASP A 428 -1.12 7.43 17.00
CA ASP A 428 -0.89 7.52 18.45
C ASP A 428 -1.75 8.62 19.11
N ARG A 429 -1.93 9.78 18.46
CA ARG A 429 -2.76 10.88 19.00
C ARG A 429 -4.28 10.61 18.99
N ASP A 430 -4.78 9.81 18.04
CA ASP A 430 -6.20 9.42 18.01
C ASP A 430 -6.59 8.44 19.13
N ARG A 431 -5.62 7.73 19.71
CA ARG A 431 -5.84 6.88 20.89
C ARG A 431 -6.09 7.70 22.16
N ASP A 432 -5.35 8.80 22.33
CA ASP A 432 -5.55 9.69 23.49
C ASP A 432 -6.85 10.50 23.39
N GLY A 433 -7.33 10.80 22.17
CA GLY A 433 -8.63 11.47 21.96
C GLY A 433 -9.86 10.57 22.18
N ASN A 434 -9.73 9.26 21.95
CA ASN A 434 -10.88 8.34 22.02
C ASN A 434 -11.12 7.77 23.44
N HIS A 435 -10.21 8.01 24.40
CA HIS A 435 -10.42 7.68 25.81
C HIS A 435 -11.17 8.75 26.61
N SER A 436 -11.46 9.92 26.02
CA SER A 436 -12.24 10.99 26.68
C SER A 436 -13.72 11.04 26.30
N SER A 437 -14.31 9.98 25.73
CA SER A 437 -15.70 10.03 25.23
C SER A 437 -16.57 8.82 25.58
N GLU A 438 -16.17 7.99 26.54
CA GLU A 438 -17.02 6.93 27.10
C GLU A 438 -17.04 7.02 28.63
N ASP A 439 -17.72 8.05 29.17
CA ASP A 439 -18.37 8.02 30.49
C ASP A 439 -19.15 9.32 30.68
N ASP A 440 -20.40 9.37 30.20
CA ASP A 440 -21.34 10.36 30.71
C ASP A 440 -22.79 9.84 30.59
N VAL A 441 -23.19 9.05 31.59
CA VAL A 441 -24.59 8.72 31.87
C VAL A 441 -24.91 9.05 33.34
N ARG A 442 -25.59 10.20 33.50
CA ARG A 442 -26.54 10.63 34.59
C ARG A 442 -25.97 11.39 35.82
N PRO A 443 -26.81 12.19 36.53
CA PRO A 443 -27.29 13.52 36.17
C PRO A 443 -26.96 14.59 37.24
N SER A 444 -27.12 15.86 36.85
CA SER A 444 -27.07 17.11 37.64
C SER A 444 -27.21 17.05 39.17
N HIS A 445 -26.30 17.70 39.92
CA HIS A 445 -26.60 18.82 40.84
C HIS A 445 -25.34 19.50 41.46
N SER A 446 -25.43 20.84 41.54
CA SER A 446 -24.82 21.81 42.49
C SER A 446 -23.29 22.04 42.57
N SER A 447 -22.89 23.18 42.00
CA SER A 447 -22.06 24.27 42.56
C SER A 447 -21.14 24.02 43.77
N SER A 448 -19.83 24.30 43.62
CA SER A 448 -19.13 25.51 44.13
C SER A 448 -17.64 25.25 44.42
N GLY A 449 -16.79 26.22 44.03
CA GLY A 449 -15.63 26.64 44.85
C GLY A 449 -14.25 26.02 44.60
N GLN A 450 -13.35 26.91 44.15
CA GLN A 450 -11.94 27.07 44.56
C GLN A 450 -10.79 26.45 43.74
N SER A 451 -9.89 27.38 43.43
CA SER A 451 -8.54 27.35 42.90
C SER A 451 -7.55 26.51 43.71
N ASP A 452 -6.59 25.86 43.05
CA ASP A 452 -5.17 26.14 43.33
C ASP A 452 -4.25 25.74 42.15
N GLY A 453 -3.15 26.48 42.01
CA GLY A 453 -2.22 26.45 40.89
C GLY A 453 -1.13 25.36 40.97
N GLY A 454 -0.43 25.20 39.85
CA GLY A 454 0.71 24.31 39.71
C GLY A 454 1.33 24.43 38.33
N THR A 455 2.24 25.39 38.17
CA THR A 455 3.10 25.59 37.00
C THR A 455 3.93 24.35 36.69
N GLY A 456 3.82 23.82 35.48
CA GLY A 456 4.67 22.78 34.92
C GLY A 456 4.80 22.97 33.42
N ASP A 457 5.99 23.35 32.99
CA ASP A 457 6.44 23.63 31.63
C ASP A 457 6.04 22.49 30.66
N ALA A 458 5.25 22.79 29.64
CA ALA A 458 4.93 21.89 28.54
C ALA A 458 5.29 22.58 27.22
N SER A 459 6.59 22.63 26.91
CA SER A 459 7.08 22.91 25.57
C SER A 459 6.97 21.65 24.69
N GLY A 460 5.74 21.18 24.48
CA GLY A 460 5.42 20.24 23.41
C GLY A 460 4.79 21.05 22.28
N GLU A 461 5.48 21.17 21.15
CA GLU A 461 4.92 21.79 19.95
C GLU A 461 3.72 20.95 19.48
N ASP A 462 2.52 21.37 19.88
CA ASP A 462 1.25 20.89 19.37
C ASP A 462 1.10 21.35 17.91
N ASP A 463 1.61 20.56 16.98
CA ASP A 463 1.23 20.64 15.58
C ASP A 463 -0.22 20.14 15.46
N LEU A 464 -1.17 21.06 15.70
CA LEU A 464 -2.61 20.87 15.57
C LEU A 464 -2.93 20.53 14.11
N ASP A 465 -3.49 19.34 13.88
CA ASP A 465 -3.90 18.89 12.54
C ASP A 465 -5.11 19.70 12.04
N LEU A 466 -4.83 20.92 11.56
CA LEU A 466 -5.77 21.91 11.01
C LEU A 466 -6.66 21.34 9.89
N SER A 467 -6.30 20.19 9.32
CA SER A 467 -7.07 19.51 8.29
C SER A 467 -8.40 18.94 8.81
N ARG A 468 -8.44 18.50 10.08
CA ARG A 468 -9.65 17.93 10.72
C ARG A 468 -10.63 18.98 11.21
N TYR A 469 -10.15 20.18 11.53
CA TYR A 469 -10.97 21.31 12.03
C TYR A 469 -11.49 22.24 10.92
N ARG A 470 -11.45 21.80 9.66
CA ARG A 470 -11.96 22.61 8.53
C ARG A 470 -13.48 22.73 8.63
N SER A 471 -13.97 23.97 8.70
CA SER A 471 -15.40 24.32 8.76
C SER A 471 -16.21 23.92 7.52
N ILE A 472 -15.54 23.64 6.40
CA ILE A 472 -16.15 23.12 5.17
C ILE A 472 -15.45 21.80 4.82
N ALA A 473 -16.17 20.69 4.99
CA ALA A 473 -15.73 19.38 4.51
C ALA A 473 -15.89 19.33 2.98
N VAL A 474 -14.82 19.67 2.24
CA VAL A 474 -14.82 19.70 0.76
C VAL A 474 -14.69 18.28 0.16
N SER A 475 -14.26 17.32 0.96
CA SER A 475 -14.11 15.91 0.62
C SER A 475 -14.35 15.10 1.89
N ALA A 476 -15.11 14.01 1.82
CA ALA A 476 -15.10 13.02 2.89
C ALA A 476 -13.63 12.71 3.18
N PRO A 477 -13.11 12.99 4.39
CA PRO A 477 -11.71 12.76 4.64
C PRO A 477 -11.51 11.25 4.44
N ALA A 478 -10.41 10.86 3.78
CA ALA A 478 -10.05 9.46 3.54
C ALA A 478 -9.84 8.65 4.84
N THR A 479 -10.26 9.18 5.98
CA THR A 479 -10.12 8.72 7.35
C THR A 479 -11.45 8.26 7.96
N GLU A 480 -12.60 8.32 7.27
CA GLU A 480 -13.88 7.78 7.81
C GLU A 480 -13.96 6.24 7.88
N THR A 481 -12.83 5.54 7.71
CA THR A 481 -12.78 4.07 7.81
C THR A 481 -11.46 3.60 8.44
N ASN A 482 -11.16 4.04 9.68
CA ASN A 482 -9.88 3.77 10.37
C ASN A 482 -9.42 2.29 10.31
N GLN A 483 -10.34 1.31 10.35
CA GLN A 483 -9.97 -0.12 10.22
C GLN A 483 -9.52 -0.54 8.82
N ASP A 484 -10.09 0.04 7.76
CA ASP A 484 -9.64 -0.23 6.38
C ASP A 484 -8.32 0.48 6.09
N THR A 485 -8.07 1.64 6.71
CA THR A 485 -6.81 2.37 6.52
C THR A 485 -5.60 1.60 7.07
N LEU A 486 -5.68 0.97 8.26
CA LEU A 486 -4.58 0.18 8.81
C LEU A 486 -4.31 -1.09 8.01
N LYS A 487 -5.35 -1.75 7.49
CA LYS A 487 -5.19 -2.89 6.59
C LYS A 487 -4.51 -2.48 5.28
N ASP A 488 -4.92 -1.36 4.70
CA ASP A 488 -4.32 -0.82 3.50
C ASP A 488 -2.86 -0.39 3.70
N MET A 489 -2.52 0.19 4.86
CA MET A 489 -1.13 0.54 5.19
C MET A 489 -0.26 -0.70 5.38
N ARG A 490 -0.76 -1.74 6.08
CA ARG A 490 -0.06 -3.03 6.19
C ARG A 490 0.15 -3.65 4.81
N PHE A 491 -0.87 -3.64 3.96
CA PHE A 491 -0.79 -4.16 2.60
C PHE A 491 0.24 -3.39 1.76
N LEU A 492 0.26 -2.06 1.86
CA LEU A 492 1.25 -1.23 1.19
C LEU A 492 2.67 -1.54 1.71
N PHE A 493 2.88 -1.54 3.02
CA PHE A 493 4.18 -1.80 3.64
C PHE A 493 4.75 -3.16 3.22
N ARG A 494 3.92 -4.21 3.26
CA ARG A 494 4.28 -5.54 2.78
C ARG A 494 4.69 -5.53 1.31
N ASN A 495 3.90 -4.90 0.43
CA ASN A 495 4.23 -4.79 -0.99
C ASN A 495 5.53 -4.01 -1.22
N LEU A 496 5.81 -2.97 -0.43
CA LEU A 496 7.06 -2.21 -0.51
C LEU A 496 8.25 -3.09 -0.09
N ILE A 497 8.16 -3.85 1.01
CA ILE A 497 9.21 -4.79 1.43
C ILE A 497 9.47 -5.85 0.37
N THR A 498 8.42 -6.48 -0.17
CA THR A 498 8.56 -7.46 -1.26
C THR A 498 9.23 -6.82 -2.48
N GLY A 499 8.87 -5.56 -2.79
CA GLY A 499 9.45 -4.78 -3.85
C GLY A 499 10.94 -4.47 -3.66
N LEU A 500 11.35 -4.10 -2.44
CA LEU A 500 12.76 -3.86 -2.11
C LEU A 500 13.64 -5.07 -2.42
N LYS A 501 13.16 -6.28 -2.19
CA LYS A 501 13.91 -7.49 -2.54
C LYS A 501 14.16 -7.60 -4.05
N THR A 502 13.15 -7.32 -4.87
CA THR A 502 13.28 -7.29 -6.34
C THR A 502 14.28 -6.23 -6.78
N ILE A 503 14.25 -5.07 -6.13
CA ILE A 503 15.19 -4.00 -6.35
C ILE A 503 16.63 -4.44 -6.04
N MET A 504 16.86 -5.02 -4.86
CA MET A 504 18.19 -5.47 -4.44
C MET A 504 18.76 -6.51 -5.43
N PHE A 505 17.91 -7.39 -5.94
CA PHE A 505 18.29 -8.32 -7.01
C PHE A 505 18.65 -7.60 -8.31
N GLY A 506 17.91 -6.55 -8.67
CA GLY A 506 18.23 -5.67 -9.80
C GLY A 506 19.57 -4.95 -9.65
N LEU A 507 19.84 -4.38 -8.48
CA LEU A 507 21.11 -3.71 -8.17
C LEU A 507 22.30 -4.67 -8.28
N LYS A 508 22.15 -5.93 -7.85
CA LYS A 508 23.17 -6.97 -8.05
C LYS A 508 23.51 -7.17 -9.53
N ALA A 509 22.55 -7.06 -10.44
CA ALA A 509 22.78 -7.21 -11.88
C ALA A 509 23.57 -6.04 -12.49
N LEU A 510 23.61 -4.89 -11.79
CA LEU A 510 24.33 -3.67 -12.19
C LEU A 510 25.74 -3.57 -11.57
N ASN A 511 26.19 -4.60 -10.85
CA ASN A 511 27.52 -4.60 -10.26
C ASN A 511 28.61 -4.37 -11.32
N PRO A 512 29.67 -3.60 -10.99
CA PRO A 512 30.78 -3.40 -11.91
C PRO A 512 31.41 -4.74 -12.29
N PRO A 513 31.86 -4.92 -13.55
CA PRO A 513 32.48 -6.16 -13.99
C PRO A 513 33.70 -6.48 -13.12
N ALA A 514 33.74 -7.70 -12.60
CA ALA A 514 34.84 -8.14 -11.73
C ALA A 514 36.19 -8.07 -12.45
N ALA A 515 37.23 -7.66 -11.73
CA ALA A 515 38.61 -7.70 -12.24
C ALA A 515 39.00 -9.14 -12.64
N ALA A 516 39.79 -9.27 -13.70
CA ALA A 516 40.15 -10.57 -14.28
C ALA A 516 40.73 -11.54 -13.22
N GLY A 517 40.00 -12.62 -12.94
CA GLY A 517 40.38 -13.66 -11.98
C GLY A 517 39.60 -13.68 -10.67
N GLN A 518 38.71 -12.72 -10.40
CA GLN A 518 37.81 -12.72 -9.24
C GLN A 518 36.38 -13.10 -9.65
N GLN A 519 35.71 -13.93 -8.83
CA GLN A 519 34.27 -14.18 -9.00
C GLN A 519 33.51 -12.87 -8.74
N ALA A 520 32.54 -12.57 -9.60
CA ALA A 520 31.69 -11.41 -9.38
C ALA A 520 30.99 -11.51 -8.02
N PRO A 521 30.94 -10.42 -7.24
CA PRO A 521 30.32 -10.44 -5.93
C PRO A 521 28.86 -10.88 -6.04
N ASN A 522 28.45 -11.80 -5.17
CA ASN A 522 27.10 -12.35 -5.15
C ASN A 522 26.05 -11.40 -4.53
N VAL A 523 26.46 -10.18 -4.25
CA VAL A 523 25.79 -9.14 -3.44
C VAL A 523 25.96 -7.82 -4.18
N ALA A 524 25.04 -6.87 -4.04
CA ALA A 524 25.19 -5.53 -4.64
C ALA A 524 26.37 -4.79 -3.99
N VAL A 525 27.25 -4.15 -4.79
CA VAL A 525 28.47 -3.46 -4.31
C VAL A 525 28.61 -2.09 -5.01
N GLY A 526 29.27 -1.14 -4.35
CA GLY A 526 29.64 0.15 -4.96
C GLY A 526 28.76 1.34 -4.54
N PHE A 527 28.17 1.28 -3.36
CA PHE A 527 27.30 2.34 -2.86
C PHE A 527 28.07 3.58 -2.38
N THR A 528 27.46 4.74 -2.58
CA THR A 528 27.92 6.06 -2.12
C THR A 528 27.56 6.30 -0.64
N PRO A 529 28.22 7.25 0.05
CA PRO A 529 27.87 7.57 1.44
C PRO A 529 26.43 8.05 1.62
N GLU A 530 25.85 8.73 0.60
CA GLU A 530 24.45 9.15 0.62
C GLU A 530 23.50 7.94 0.58
N GLU A 531 23.83 6.92 -0.21
CA GLU A 531 23.11 5.64 -0.25
C GLU A 531 23.24 4.85 1.05
N THR A 532 24.38 4.90 1.74
CA THR A 532 24.54 4.29 3.08
C THR A 532 23.65 4.96 4.14
N ALA A 533 23.54 6.29 4.13
CA ALA A 533 22.64 7.03 5.04
C ALA A 533 21.17 6.67 4.81
N ILE A 534 20.84 6.44 3.55
CA ILE A 534 19.57 5.93 3.08
C ILE A 534 19.24 4.53 3.64
N PHE A 535 20.18 3.59 3.62
CA PHE A 535 19.99 2.24 4.18
C PHE A 535 19.81 2.30 5.70
N THR A 536 20.51 3.23 6.34
CA THR A 536 20.34 3.50 7.77
C THR A 536 18.91 3.97 8.07
N ARG A 537 18.41 4.96 7.33
CA ARG A 537 17.03 5.46 7.48
C ARG A 537 16.01 4.37 7.15
N LEU A 538 16.25 3.59 6.11
CA LEU A 538 15.40 2.46 5.72
C LEU A 538 15.29 1.42 6.84
N PHE A 539 16.41 1.11 7.51
CA PHE A 539 16.41 0.19 8.64
C PHE A 539 15.58 0.74 9.81
N CYS A 540 15.79 2.00 10.19
CA CYS A 540 15.06 2.65 11.28
C CYS A 540 13.56 2.75 11.01
N GLU A 541 13.18 3.39 9.90
CA GLU A 541 11.76 3.60 9.55
C GLU A 541 11.06 2.28 9.21
N GLY A 542 11.78 1.32 8.60
CA GLY A 542 11.25 -0.02 8.35
C GLY A 542 10.88 -0.76 9.64
N ILE A 543 11.71 -0.66 10.69
CA ILE A 543 11.39 -1.25 12.00
C ILE A 543 10.19 -0.54 12.65
N ARG A 544 10.11 0.80 12.58
CA ARG A 544 8.96 1.58 13.09
C ARG A 544 7.64 1.15 12.45
N CYS A 545 7.66 0.87 11.14
CA CYS A 545 6.45 0.45 10.43
C CYS A 545 5.89 -0.89 10.93
N PHE A 546 6.62 -1.71 11.69
CA PHE A 546 6.05 -2.91 12.30
C PHE A 546 5.09 -2.61 13.45
N ASP A 547 5.07 -1.37 13.97
CA ASP A 547 4.06 -0.94 14.95
C ASP A 547 2.64 -1.01 14.36
N TYR A 548 2.47 -0.95 13.03
CA TYR A 548 1.19 -1.20 12.36
C TYR A 548 0.58 -2.57 12.67
N TYR A 549 1.39 -3.58 13.00
CA TYR A 549 0.94 -4.91 13.38
C TYR A 549 0.63 -5.03 14.89
N ALA A 550 1.25 -4.19 15.72
CA ALA A 550 1.02 -4.15 17.17
C ALA A 550 -0.29 -3.42 17.55
N LEU A 551 -0.75 -2.48 16.72
CA LEU A 551 -1.96 -1.68 16.99
C LEU A 551 -3.28 -2.47 16.94
N ASP A 552 -3.32 -3.59 16.20
CA ASP A 552 -4.55 -4.34 15.90
C ASP A 552 -4.92 -5.38 16.98
N MET A 553 -4.02 -5.69 17.93
CA MET A 553 -4.13 -6.87 18.78
C MET A 553 -3.79 -6.60 20.25
N MET A 554 -4.79 -6.17 21.01
CA MET A 554 -4.78 -6.27 22.47
C MET A 554 -5.90 -7.24 22.89
N PRO A 555 -5.63 -8.34 23.62
CA PRO A 555 -4.39 -8.72 24.27
C PRO A 555 -3.46 -9.52 23.34
N LEU A 556 -2.15 -9.22 23.36
CA LEU A 556 -1.06 -9.83 22.57
C LEU A 556 -1.17 -11.36 22.43
N PRO A 557 -1.68 -11.90 21.31
CA PRO A 557 -1.55 -13.31 20.93
C PRO A 557 -0.19 -13.50 20.21
N PRO A 558 0.21 -14.74 19.86
CA PRO A 558 1.47 -14.99 19.17
C PRO A 558 1.57 -14.19 17.86
N VAL A 559 2.80 -13.76 17.55
CA VAL A 559 3.20 -13.04 16.32
C VAL A 559 2.36 -13.53 15.14
N SER A 560 1.63 -12.61 14.49
CA SER A 560 0.82 -12.97 13.32
C SER A 560 1.74 -13.63 12.29
N LYS A 561 1.27 -14.72 11.67
CA LYS A 561 2.03 -15.39 10.60
C LYS A 561 2.46 -14.40 9.51
N GLU A 562 1.60 -13.42 9.24
CA GLU A 562 1.87 -12.34 8.28
C GLU A 562 2.96 -11.37 8.75
N GLU A 563 2.94 -10.97 10.02
CA GLU A 563 3.97 -10.11 10.62
C GLU A 563 5.34 -10.81 10.57
N LYS A 564 5.39 -12.08 10.96
CA LYS A 564 6.61 -12.89 10.89
C LYS A 564 7.16 -13.01 9.47
N GLU A 565 6.30 -13.33 8.50
CA GLU A 565 6.72 -13.43 7.10
C GLU A 565 7.27 -12.09 6.58
N THR A 566 6.67 -10.97 6.98
CA THR A 566 7.11 -9.62 6.61
C THR A 566 8.44 -9.26 7.28
N LEU A 567 8.64 -9.62 8.56
CA LEU A 567 9.91 -9.48 9.28
C LEU A 567 11.03 -10.30 8.62
N ASP A 568 10.75 -11.55 8.24
CA ASP A 568 11.69 -12.43 7.55
C ASP A 568 12.08 -11.83 6.19
N GLN A 569 11.11 -11.31 5.42
CA GLN A 569 11.37 -10.64 4.15
C GLN A 569 12.19 -9.36 4.33
N PHE A 570 11.89 -8.55 5.34
CA PHE A 570 12.65 -7.34 5.67
C PHE A 570 14.10 -7.66 6.03
N ALA A 571 14.35 -8.67 6.87
CA ALA A 571 15.70 -9.13 7.17
C ALA A 571 16.45 -9.60 5.91
N ASN A 572 15.77 -10.31 5.01
CA ASN A 572 16.37 -10.78 3.76
C ASN A 572 16.83 -9.64 2.83
N VAL A 573 16.22 -8.44 2.90
CA VAL A 573 16.69 -7.27 2.13
C VAL A 573 18.13 -6.92 2.55
N PHE A 574 18.39 -6.82 3.86
CA PHE A 574 19.71 -6.46 4.39
C PHE A 574 20.75 -7.58 4.27
N ILE A 575 20.33 -8.85 4.22
CA ILE A 575 21.24 -9.97 3.93
C ILE A 575 21.82 -9.88 2.51
N THR A 576 21.10 -9.27 1.58
CA THR A 576 21.53 -9.11 0.18
C THR A 576 22.32 -7.82 -0.09
N VAL A 577 22.59 -7.01 0.94
CA VAL A 577 23.43 -5.80 0.89
C VAL A 577 24.90 -6.15 1.14
N ASP A 578 25.82 -5.33 0.62
CA ASP A 578 27.26 -5.43 0.89
C ASP A 578 27.54 -5.62 2.39
N PRO A 579 28.31 -6.65 2.80
CA PRO A 579 28.71 -6.87 4.19
C PRO A 579 29.28 -5.64 4.90
N ALA A 580 30.00 -4.76 4.19
CA ALA A 580 30.55 -3.54 4.77
C ALA A 580 29.46 -2.57 5.24
N ILE A 581 28.46 -2.32 4.39
CA ILE A 581 27.31 -1.47 4.70
C ILE A 581 26.44 -2.12 5.75
N PHE A 582 26.21 -3.43 5.63
CA PHE A 582 25.49 -4.18 6.66
C PHE A 582 26.12 -3.97 8.04
N GLN A 583 27.45 -4.08 8.14
CA GLN A 583 28.18 -3.89 9.38
C GLN A 583 28.07 -2.45 9.89
N GLU A 584 28.23 -1.44 9.03
CA GLU A 584 28.11 -0.03 9.40
C GLU A 584 26.70 0.31 9.93
N VAL A 585 25.66 -0.06 9.17
CA VAL A 585 24.26 0.21 9.52
C VAL A 585 23.89 -0.46 10.85
N LEU A 586 24.21 -1.75 11.02
CA LEU A 586 23.82 -2.46 12.23
C LEU A 586 24.65 -2.05 13.45
N THR A 587 25.94 -1.72 13.28
CA THR A 587 26.74 -1.20 14.40
C THR A 587 26.16 0.11 14.93
N ALA A 588 25.73 1.01 14.03
CA ALA A 588 25.11 2.28 14.41
C ALA A 588 23.71 2.08 15.01
N GLN A 589 22.89 1.18 14.46
CA GLN A 589 21.47 1.05 14.81
C GLN A 589 21.16 -0.07 15.81
N MET A 590 22.15 -0.81 16.31
CA MET A 590 21.92 -1.84 17.35
C MET A 590 21.22 -1.31 18.62
N PRO A 591 21.59 -0.15 19.19
CA PRO A 591 20.87 0.41 20.33
C PRO A 591 19.39 0.68 20.03
N TYR A 592 19.10 1.12 18.81
CA TYR A 592 17.73 1.39 18.35
C TYR A 592 16.93 0.09 18.18
N LEU A 593 17.51 -0.92 17.51
CA LEU A 593 16.93 -2.25 17.36
C LEU A 593 16.62 -2.88 18.72
N PHE A 594 17.54 -2.76 19.69
CA PHE A 594 17.32 -3.24 21.04
C PHE A 594 16.14 -2.55 21.72
N LYS A 595 16.01 -1.23 21.60
CA LYS A 595 14.84 -0.49 22.13
C LYS A 595 13.53 -0.97 21.50
N CYS A 596 13.51 -1.20 20.18
CA CYS A 596 12.34 -1.72 19.48
C CYS A 596 11.97 -3.14 19.92
N ILE A 597 12.95 -4.01 20.21
CA ILE A 597 12.71 -5.36 20.75
C ILE A 597 12.02 -5.31 22.12
N LEU A 598 12.36 -4.32 22.96
CA LEU A 598 11.71 -4.13 24.26
C LEU A 598 10.23 -3.73 24.12
N SER A 599 9.92 -2.92 23.10
CA SER A 599 8.54 -2.49 22.80
C SER A 599 7.72 -3.57 22.09
N ASN A 600 8.30 -4.23 21.07
CA ASN A 600 7.66 -5.32 20.33
C ASN A 600 8.60 -6.55 20.27
N PRO A 601 8.33 -7.60 21.07
CA PRO A 601 9.12 -8.83 21.08
C PRO A 601 9.16 -9.58 19.73
N ALA A 602 8.22 -9.34 18.81
CA ALA A 602 8.22 -9.97 17.48
C ALA A 602 9.45 -9.58 16.64
N VAL A 603 9.98 -8.37 16.86
CA VAL A 603 11.17 -7.83 16.17
C VAL A 603 12.42 -8.72 16.37
N LEU A 604 12.43 -9.59 17.39
CA LEU A 604 13.48 -10.61 17.59
C LEU A 604 13.65 -11.55 16.40
N ALA A 605 12.65 -11.69 15.52
CA ALA A 605 12.77 -12.43 14.27
C ALA A 605 13.89 -11.89 13.37
N ILE A 606 14.14 -10.57 13.36
CA ILE A 606 15.17 -9.95 12.52
C ILE A 606 16.59 -10.43 12.93
N PRO A 607 17.05 -10.26 14.19
CA PRO A 607 18.31 -10.85 14.66
C PRO A 607 18.40 -12.37 14.43
N GLN A 608 17.29 -13.10 14.61
CA GLN A 608 17.26 -14.54 14.39
C GLN A 608 17.54 -14.89 12.92
N CYS A 609 16.95 -14.16 11.96
CA CYS A 609 17.22 -14.34 10.54
C CYS A 609 18.66 -14.01 10.15
N PHE A 610 19.24 -12.94 10.70
CA PHE A 610 20.64 -12.58 10.44
C PHE A 610 21.61 -13.66 10.93
N LEU A 611 21.38 -14.19 12.13
CA LEU A 611 22.22 -15.24 12.72
C LEU A 611 22.04 -16.61 12.05
N ALA A 612 20.86 -16.88 11.48
CA ALA A 612 20.57 -18.11 10.74
C ALA A 612 21.22 -18.17 9.36
N ASN A 613 21.75 -17.05 8.84
CA ASN A 613 22.30 -16.99 7.48
C ASN A 613 23.84 -16.97 7.50
N GLU A 614 24.48 -17.97 6.89
CA GLU A 614 25.92 -18.20 6.95
C GLU A 614 26.76 -16.98 6.49
N SER A 615 26.31 -16.26 5.46
CA SER A 615 27.08 -15.14 4.88
C SER A 615 27.25 -13.94 5.82
N VAL A 616 26.29 -13.72 6.72
CA VAL A 616 26.22 -12.53 7.57
C VAL A 616 26.33 -12.86 9.06
N SER A 617 26.12 -14.13 9.43
CA SER A 617 26.07 -14.60 10.82
C SER A 617 27.28 -14.15 11.65
N HIS A 618 28.50 -14.30 11.13
CA HIS A 618 29.72 -13.95 11.87
C HIS A 618 29.86 -12.45 12.12
N ASN A 619 29.55 -11.61 11.13
CA ASN A 619 29.58 -10.15 11.26
C ASN A 619 28.56 -9.66 12.28
N PHE A 620 27.31 -10.15 12.16
CA PHE A 620 26.26 -9.75 13.07
C PHE A 620 26.46 -10.29 14.50
N ALA A 621 26.94 -11.53 14.64
CA ALA A 621 27.27 -12.12 15.93
C ALA A 621 28.33 -11.28 16.67
N GLY A 622 29.34 -10.77 15.95
CA GLY A 622 30.37 -9.89 16.51
C GLY A 622 29.82 -8.55 17.00
N ILE A 623 28.94 -7.92 16.22
CA ILE A 623 28.28 -6.67 16.63
C ILE A 623 27.39 -6.91 17.86
N LEU A 624 26.57 -7.97 17.81
CA LEU A 624 25.62 -8.29 18.87
C LEU A 624 26.31 -8.67 20.18
N ILE A 625 27.37 -9.49 20.13
CA ILE A 625 28.06 -9.91 21.37
C ILE A 625 28.78 -8.74 22.04
N ASN A 626 29.41 -7.85 21.27
CA ASN A 626 30.02 -6.62 21.81
C ASN A 626 28.96 -5.75 22.51
N PHE A 627 27.83 -5.50 21.84
CA PHE A 627 26.74 -4.71 22.40
C PHE A 627 26.16 -5.31 23.69
N LEU A 628 26.02 -6.65 23.75
CA LEU A 628 25.49 -7.34 24.92
C LEU A 628 26.48 -7.38 26.09
N VAL A 629 27.78 -7.60 25.81
CA VAL A 629 28.84 -7.65 26.83
C VAL A 629 29.03 -6.28 27.49
N ASP A 630 29.00 -5.19 26.73
CA ASP A 630 29.06 -3.81 27.24
C ASP A 630 27.91 -3.48 28.21
N ARG A 631 26.79 -4.20 28.09
CA ARG A 631 25.58 -4.00 28.88
C ARG A 631 25.29 -5.14 29.86
N LEU A 632 26.23 -6.05 30.08
CA LEU A 632 26.06 -7.24 30.91
C LEU A 632 25.58 -6.90 32.34
N GLU A 633 26.00 -5.75 32.89
CA GLU A 633 25.55 -5.25 34.20
C GLU A 633 24.03 -5.06 34.30
N ARG A 634 23.36 -4.71 33.20
CA ARG A 634 21.91 -4.46 33.17
C ARG A 634 21.09 -5.74 33.37
N LEU A 635 21.68 -6.91 33.15
CA LEU A 635 21.04 -8.20 33.31
C LEU A 635 20.58 -8.47 34.76
N GLY A 636 21.32 -7.92 35.73
CA GLY A 636 21.00 -7.99 37.17
C GLY A 636 20.15 -6.84 37.70
N GLY A 637 19.69 -5.95 36.81
CA GLY A 637 18.89 -4.77 37.13
C GLY A 637 17.42 -5.09 37.43
N PRO A 638 16.62 -4.07 37.79
CA PRO A 638 15.19 -4.24 38.11
C PRO A 638 14.28 -4.41 36.88
N ASP A 639 14.79 -4.14 35.67
CA ASP A 639 13.99 -4.20 34.43
C ASP A 639 13.95 -5.64 33.88
N VAL A 640 12.82 -6.30 34.13
CA VAL A 640 12.55 -7.69 33.72
C VAL A 640 12.53 -7.85 32.20
N LEU A 641 11.94 -6.89 31.47
CA LEU A 641 11.84 -6.94 30.01
C LEU A 641 13.22 -6.83 29.36
N CYS A 642 14.06 -5.92 29.88
CA CYS A 642 15.44 -5.77 29.44
C CYS A 642 16.25 -7.06 29.70
N ALA A 643 16.12 -7.65 30.88
CA ALA A 643 16.81 -8.90 31.21
C ALA A 643 16.37 -10.08 30.33
N GLU A 644 15.07 -10.23 30.09
CA GLU A 644 14.53 -11.28 29.23
C GLU A 644 14.98 -11.12 27.77
N ALA A 645 14.90 -9.90 27.21
CA ALA A 645 15.35 -9.61 25.85
C ALA A 645 16.85 -9.90 25.67
N MET A 646 17.69 -9.47 26.63
CA MET A 646 19.12 -9.78 26.62
C MET A 646 19.39 -11.29 26.66
N LEU A 647 18.71 -12.05 27.53
CA LEU A 647 18.86 -13.51 27.61
C LEU A 647 18.48 -14.19 26.31
N ARG A 648 17.41 -13.75 25.66
CA ARG A 648 16.99 -14.27 24.34
C ARG A 648 18.04 -13.97 23.27
N LEU A 649 18.58 -12.76 23.23
CA LEU A 649 19.64 -12.38 22.27
C LEU A 649 20.93 -13.16 22.49
N PHE A 650 21.38 -13.35 23.74
CA PHE A 650 22.53 -14.21 24.03
C PHE A 650 22.30 -15.66 23.58
N LYS A 651 21.11 -16.22 23.83
CA LYS A 651 20.76 -17.57 23.35
C LYS A 651 20.83 -17.66 21.83
N LEU A 652 20.36 -16.65 21.11
CA LEU A 652 20.45 -16.62 19.64
C LEU A 652 21.91 -16.64 19.16
N VAL A 653 22.80 -15.86 19.78
CA VAL A 653 24.24 -15.88 19.45
C VAL A 653 24.84 -17.26 19.72
N PHE A 654 24.54 -17.87 20.88
CA PHE A 654 25.06 -19.20 21.21
C PHE A 654 24.51 -20.28 20.26
N MET A 655 23.25 -20.19 19.85
CA MET A 655 22.67 -21.05 18.82
C MET A 655 23.39 -20.87 17.48
N ALA A 656 23.70 -19.64 17.06
CA ALA A 656 24.41 -19.36 15.82
C ALA A 656 25.80 -20.01 15.79
N VAL A 657 26.49 -20.07 16.94
CA VAL A 657 27.77 -20.79 17.08
C VAL A 657 27.61 -22.29 16.86
N THR A 658 26.50 -22.89 17.29
CA THR A 658 26.22 -24.31 17.03
C THR A 658 25.86 -24.60 15.57
N TRP A 659 25.23 -23.65 14.86
CA TRP A 659 24.88 -23.79 13.46
C TRP A 659 26.08 -23.61 12.53
N PHE A 660 26.94 -22.63 12.81
CA PHE A 660 28.14 -22.32 12.00
C PHE A 660 29.42 -22.26 12.85
N PRO A 661 29.94 -23.42 13.32
CA PRO A 661 31.10 -23.45 14.22
C PRO A 661 32.34 -22.78 13.65
N GLN A 662 32.66 -23.00 12.36
CA GLN A 662 33.94 -22.58 11.77
C GLN A 662 34.20 -21.07 11.83
N GLN A 663 33.16 -20.25 11.64
CA GLN A 663 33.29 -18.79 11.60
C GLN A 663 32.90 -18.16 12.94
N ASN A 664 31.81 -18.62 13.56
CA ASN A 664 31.24 -17.99 14.74
C ASN A 664 31.99 -18.35 16.03
N GLU A 665 32.72 -19.48 16.07
CA GLU A 665 33.52 -19.85 17.24
C GLU A 665 34.60 -18.81 17.55
N ALA A 666 35.31 -18.34 16.52
CA ALA A 666 36.35 -17.31 16.64
C ALA A 666 35.80 -15.96 17.12
N VAL A 667 34.54 -15.65 16.79
CA VAL A 667 33.86 -14.42 17.22
C VAL A 667 33.49 -14.45 18.71
N LEU A 668 33.05 -15.60 19.22
CA LEU A 668 32.68 -15.74 20.64
C LEU A 668 33.90 -15.89 21.56
N GLN A 669 34.98 -16.51 21.08
CA GLN A 669 36.19 -16.79 21.85
C GLN A 669 36.67 -15.64 22.75
N PRO A 670 36.95 -14.41 22.25
CA PRO A 670 37.52 -13.34 23.08
C PRO A 670 36.60 -12.85 24.20
N HIS A 671 35.29 -13.08 24.08
CA HIS A 671 34.31 -12.62 25.07
C HIS A 671 33.97 -13.68 26.11
N LEU A 672 34.26 -14.96 25.84
CA LEU A 672 33.80 -16.09 26.64
C LEU A 672 34.27 -16.01 28.10
N GLY A 673 35.58 -15.85 28.32
CA GLY A 673 36.15 -15.77 29.67
C GLY A 673 35.61 -14.56 30.46
N ASN A 674 35.44 -13.41 29.78
CA ASN A 674 34.87 -12.22 30.40
C ASN A 674 33.39 -12.43 30.79
N ILE A 675 32.56 -13.02 29.92
CA ILE A 675 31.15 -13.31 30.24
C ILE A 675 31.06 -14.21 31.48
N ILE A 676 31.88 -15.26 31.55
CA ILE A 676 31.88 -16.21 32.66
C ILE A 676 32.28 -15.51 33.98
N MET A 677 33.44 -14.83 33.98
CA MET A 677 33.97 -14.20 35.19
C MET A 677 33.13 -13.00 35.64
N SER A 678 32.69 -12.17 34.71
CA SER A 678 31.83 -11.02 35.02
C SER A 678 30.46 -11.46 35.51
N SER A 679 29.87 -12.52 34.96
CA SER A 679 28.60 -13.09 35.49
C SER A 679 28.74 -13.56 36.94
N MET A 680 29.83 -14.28 37.28
CA MET A 680 30.10 -14.74 38.65
C MET A 680 30.37 -13.57 39.62
N LYS A 681 31.05 -12.51 39.16
CA LYS A 681 31.36 -11.34 39.98
C LYS A 681 30.14 -10.45 40.20
N MET A 682 29.34 -10.23 39.14
CA MET A 682 28.18 -9.35 39.16
C MET A 682 26.99 -9.99 39.88
N SER A 683 26.84 -11.32 39.84
CA SER A 683 25.79 -12.03 40.57
C SER A 683 25.85 -11.79 42.08
N ALA A 684 27.03 -11.53 42.66
CA ALA A 684 27.17 -11.23 44.08
C ALA A 684 26.62 -9.84 44.49
N ARG A 685 26.47 -8.92 43.54
CA ARG A 685 26.04 -7.52 43.78
C ARG A 685 24.67 -7.20 43.17
N ALA A 686 24.14 -8.09 42.33
CA ALA A 686 22.91 -7.89 41.59
C ALA A 686 21.65 -8.01 42.47
N LYS A 687 20.59 -7.31 42.08
CA LYS A 687 19.27 -7.47 42.70
C LYS A 687 18.64 -8.81 42.31
N GLU A 688 18.74 -9.15 41.03
CA GLU A 688 18.27 -10.42 40.46
C GLU A 688 19.46 -11.27 39.99
N PRO A 689 20.13 -12.02 40.90
CA PRO A 689 21.33 -12.79 40.57
C PRO A 689 21.04 -13.99 39.67
N ILE A 690 19.79 -14.44 39.61
CA ILE A 690 19.38 -15.62 38.84
C ILE A 690 19.62 -15.46 37.33
N ASN A 691 19.46 -14.25 36.79
CA ASN A 691 19.59 -13.99 35.36
C ASN A 691 21.01 -14.28 34.83
N PHE A 692 22.05 -14.00 35.61
CA PHE A 692 23.43 -14.34 35.26
C PHE A 692 23.65 -15.86 35.19
N PHE A 693 23.04 -16.61 36.10
CA PHE A 693 23.14 -18.08 36.09
C PHE A 693 22.31 -18.71 34.97
N LEU A 694 21.18 -18.10 34.58
CA LEU A 694 20.43 -18.50 33.38
C LEU A 694 21.23 -18.24 32.09
N LEU A 695 22.02 -17.16 32.04
CA LEU A 695 22.95 -16.90 30.95
C LEU A 695 24.04 -17.98 30.88
N LEU A 696 24.69 -18.29 32.00
CA LEU A 696 25.71 -19.35 32.07
C LEU A 696 25.14 -20.73 31.70
N ARG A 697 23.90 -21.02 32.12
CA ARG A 697 23.22 -22.27 31.79
C ARG A 697 23.01 -22.39 30.29
N ALA A 698 22.54 -21.32 29.64
CA ALA A 698 22.40 -21.29 28.19
C ALA A 698 23.76 -21.50 27.51
N LEU A 699 24.78 -20.75 27.92
CA LEU A 699 26.14 -20.84 27.38
C LEU A 699 26.69 -22.28 27.46
N PHE A 700 26.66 -22.90 28.63
CA PHE A 700 27.17 -24.26 28.84
C PHE A 700 26.39 -25.31 28.05
N ARG A 701 25.06 -25.17 27.95
CA ARG A 701 24.22 -26.09 27.17
C ARG A 701 24.54 -26.05 25.67
N TYR A 702 24.77 -24.86 25.11
CA TYR A 702 25.08 -24.72 23.68
C TYR A 702 26.53 -25.08 23.35
N ILE A 703 27.50 -24.80 24.24
CA ILE A 703 28.90 -25.17 24.04
C ILE A 703 29.11 -26.67 24.30
N GLY A 704 28.56 -27.22 25.38
CA GLY A 704 28.82 -28.60 25.83
C GLY A 704 28.30 -29.70 24.89
N GLY A 705 27.44 -29.36 23.92
CA GLY A 705 26.98 -30.28 22.88
C GLY A 705 27.81 -30.26 21.59
N GLY A 706 28.72 -29.28 21.42
CA GLY A 706 29.45 -29.06 20.17
C GLY A 706 30.89 -29.58 20.17
N ARG A 707 31.50 -29.63 18.97
CA ARG A 707 32.92 -29.98 18.78
C ARG A 707 33.74 -28.70 18.63
N PHE A 708 33.79 -27.91 19.68
CA PHE A 708 34.59 -26.68 19.73
C PHE A 708 36.00 -26.99 20.23
N GLU A 709 37.00 -26.18 19.88
CA GLU A 709 38.37 -26.33 20.38
C GLU A 709 38.87 -25.04 21.03
N LEU A 710 38.61 -23.90 20.39
CA LEU A 710 38.97 -22.58 20.88
C LEU A 710 38.21 -22.26 22.17
N LEU A 711 36.91 -22.53 22.20
CA LEU A 711 36.08 -22.24 23.38
C LEU A 711 36.45 -23.12 24.59
N TYR A 712 36.80 -24.39 24.37
CA TYR A 712 37.22 -25.27 25.48
C TYR A 712 38.56 -24.82 26.07
N ASN A 713 39.48 -24.32 25.26
CA ASN A 713 40.76 -23.80 25.73
C ASN A 713 40.59 -22.56 26.63
N GLU A 714 39.59 -21.71 26.35
CA GLU A 714 39.27 -20.54 27.19
C GLU A 714 38.57 -20.90 28.51
N VAL A 715 37.78 -21.99 28.53
CA VAL A 715 37.08 -22.44 29.76
C VAL A 715 38.03 -23.17 30.72
N LEU A 716 39.06 -23.85 30.19
CA LEU A 716 39.96 -24.70 30.96
C LEU A 716 40.63 -23.99 32.16
N PRO A 717 41.18 -22.76 32.04
CA PRO A 717 41.76 -22.04 33.17
C PRO A 717 40.75 -21.64 34.26
N LEU A 718 39.46 -21.56 33.91
CA LEU A 718 38.38 -21.12 34.81
C LEU A 718 37.69 -22.29 35.53
N LEU A 719 37.97 -23.54 35.12
CA LEU A 719 37.26 -24.74 35.56
C LEU A 719 37.22 -24.89 37.08
N GLN A 720 38.37 -24.75 37.75
CA GLN A 720 38.46 -24.90 39.20
C GLN A 720 37.64 -23.84 39.93
N VAL A 721 37.80 -22.57 39.54
CA VAL A 721 37.11 -21.43 40.16
C VAL A 721 35.59 -21.56 39.99
N LEU A 722 35.13 -22.05 38.84
CA LEU A 722 33.72 -22.28 38.57
C LEU A 722 33.15 -23.39 39.44
N LEU A 723 33.79 -24.56 39.48
CA LEU A 723 33.29 -25.71 40.25
C LEU A 723 33.29 -25.45 41.76
N GLU A 724 34.33 -24.79 42.28
CA GLU A 724 34.37 -24.36 43.69
C GLU A 724 33.29 -23.30 43.97
N GLY A 725 33.16 -22.30 43.08
CA GLY A 725 32.17 -21.24 43.19
C GLY A 725 30.73 -21.78 43.20
N PHE A 726 30.37 -22.65 42.26
CA PHE A 726 29.04 -23.25 42.19
C PHE A 726 28.75 -24.18 43.37
N ASN A 727 29.73 -24.96 43.87
CA ASN A 727 29.53 -25.79 45.05
C ASN A 727 29.30 -24.95 46.33
N ASN A 728 30.02 -23.84 46.46
CA ASN A 728 29.80 -22.89 47.55
C ASN A 728 28.40 -22.28 47.47
N LEU A 729 27.99 -21.79 46.28
CA LEU A 729 26.65 -21.24 46.05
C LEU A 729 25.55 -22.28 46.28
N LEU A 730 25.77 -23.53 45.87
CA LEU A 730 24.85 -24.64 46.10
C LEU A 730 24.65 -24.94 47.60
N SER A 731 25.70 -24.80 48.41
CA SER A 731 25.61 -24.98 49.87
C SER A 731 24.84 -23.86 50.57
N LEU A 732 24.85 -22.66 49.99
CA LEU A 732 24.18 -21.47 50.49
C LEU A 732 22.75 -21.29 49.95
N ALA A 733 22.38 -22.04 48.91
CA ALA A 733 21.09 -21.88 48.23
C ALA A 733 19.93 -22.50 49.04
N HIS A 734 18.98 -21.66 49.47
CA HIS A 734 17.77 -22.10 50.19
C HIS A 734 16.58 -22.39 49.25
N LYS A 735 16.49 -21.69 48.11
CA LYS A 735 15.42 -21.89 47.10
C LYS A 735 15.72 -23.10 46.22
N GLN A 736 14.73 -23.97 46.01
CA GLN A 736 14.89 -25.19 45.22
C GLN A 736 15.30 -24.92 43.77
N GLU A 737 14.69 -23.94 43.10
CA GLU A 737 15.01 -23.57 41.71
C GLU A 737 16.48 -23.16 41.53
N MET A 738 17.05 -22.43 42.49
CA MET A 738 18.45 -22.02 42.47
C MET A 738 19.38 -23.21 42.71
N ARG A 739 19.00 -24.14 43.60
CA ARG A 739 19.76 -25.39 43.83
C ARG A 739 19.80 -26.24 42.56
N GLU A 740 18.67 -26.38 41.89
CA GLU A 740 18.56 -27.11 40.62
C GLU A 740 19.41 -26.46 39.54
N LEU A 741 19.38 -25.12 39.42
CA LEU A 741 20.20 -24.36 38.47
C LEU A 741 21.69 -24.53 38.72
N PHE A 742 22.17 -24.42 39.96
CA PHE A 742 23.60 -24.60 40.28
C PHE A 742 24.06 -26.04 40.04
N VAL A 743 23.21 -27.03 40.34
CA VAL A 743 23.50 -28.43 40.02
C VAL A 743 23.62 -28.63 38.51
N GLU A 744 22.72 -28.04 37.72
CA GLU A 744 22.81 -28.09 36.27
C GLU A 744 24.10 -27.46 35.75
N LEU A 745 24.47 -26.28 36.27
CA LEU A 745 25.70 -25.58 35.90
C LEU A 745 26.94 -26.42 36.21
N CYS A 746 26.99 -27.10 37.35
CA CYS A 746 28.08 -28.02 37.67
C CYS A 746 28.16 -29.18 36.67
N LEU A 747 27.03 -29.81 36.33
CA LEU A 747 27.00 -31.01 35.48
C LEU A 747 27.12 -30.72 33.98
N THR A 748 27.00 -29.45 33.56
CA THR A 748 27.03 -29.04 32.14
C THR A 748 28.29 -28.27 31.76
N VAL A 749 29.26 -28.14 32.66
CA VAL A 749 30.52 -27.41 32.37
C VAL A 749 31.17 -27.99 31.09
N PRO A 750 31.41 -27.15 30.06
CA PRO A 750 31.86 -27.60 28.75
C PRO A 750 33.36 -27.93 28.76
N VAL A 751 33.73 -29.15 29.18
CA VAL A 751 35.12 -29.64 29.17
C VAL A 751 35.20 -31.12 28.80
N ARG A 752 36.34 -31.51 28.22
CA ARG A 752 36.63 -32.92 27.92
C ARG A 752 36.78 -33.70 29.23
N LEU A 753 36.29 -34.95 29.26
CA LEU A 753 36.37 -35.82 30.45
C LEU A 753 37.80 -35.95 31.00
N SER A 754 38.80 -36.02 30.12
CA SER A 754 40.22 -36.12 30.51
C SER A 754 40.72 -34.95 31.35
N VAL A 755 40.18 -33.74 31.12
CA VAL A 755 40.54 -32.52 31.87
C VAL A 755 39.72 -32.42 33.16
N LEU A 756 38.54 -33.05 33.20
CA LEU A 756 37.63 -33.04 34.35
C LEU A 756 38.08 -33.97 35.48
N LEU A 757 38.94 -34.96 35.21
CA LEU A 757 39.35 -35.99 36.17
C LEU A 757 39.86 -35.46 37.51
N PRO A 758 40.76 -34.44 37.56
CA PRO A 758 41.27 -33.92 38.83
C PRO A 758 40.18 -33.25 39.69
N TYR A 759 39.09 -32.80 39.05
CA TYR A 759 38.01 -32.05 39.67
C TYR A 759 36.72 -32.88 39.84
N LEU A 760 36.76 -34.18 39.53
CA LEU A 760 35.60 -35.07 39.59
C LEU A 760 34.96 -35.14 40.99
N THR A 761 35.77 -34.94 42.03
CA THR A 761 35.31 -34.87 43.43
C THR A 761 34.31 -33.74 43.66
N PHE A 762 34.45 -32.61 42.96
CA PHE A 762 33.52 -31.47 43.04
C PHE A 762 32.16 -31.74 42.38
N LEU A 763 32.05 -32.78 41.54
CA LEU A 763 30.82 -33.14 40.83
C LEU A 763 29.98 -34.19 41.57
N MET A 764 30.59 -34.97 42.45
CA MET A 764 29.93 -36.11 43.11
C MET A 764 28.74 -35.71 43.99
N LYS A 765 28.87 -34.61 44.75
CA LYS A 765 27.77 -34.09 45.58
C LYS A 765 26.62 -33.48 44.73
N PRO A 766 26.90 -32.60 43.74
CA PRO A 766 25.88 -32.17 42.78
C PRO A 766 25.19 -33.32 42.04
N LEU A 767 25.92 -34.37 41.68
CA LEU A 767 25.38 -35.54 40.97
C LEU A 767 24.29 -36.27 41.78
N VAL A 768 24.51 -36.49 43.08
CA VAL A 768 23.48 -37.09 43.96
C VAL A 768 22.24 -36.20 44.03
N ILE A 769 22.41 -34.88 44.11
CA ILE A 769 21.30 -33.92 44.17
C ILE A 769 20.53 -33.93 42.84
N ALA A 770 21.22 -34.01 41.68
CA ALA A 770 20.59 -34.09 40.36
C ALA A 770 19.70 -35.34 40.22
N LEU A 771 20.16 -36.49 40.72
CA LEU A 771 19.39 -37.74 40.72
C LEU A 771 18.17 -37.71 41.66
N GLN A 772 18.10 -36.74 42.56
CA GLN A 772 16.96 -36.54 43.46
C GLN A 772 16.05 -35.37 43.03
N ALA A 773 16.43 -34.63 42.00
CA ALA A 773 15.73 -33.46 41.49
C ALA A 773 14.67 -33.83 40.43
N GLY A 774 14.24 -32.83 39.65
CA GLY A 774 13.28 -33.00 38.55
C GLY A 774 13.78 -33.90 37.41
N PRO A 775 12.88 -34.33 36.51
CA PRO A 775 13.15 -35.36 35.51
C PRO A 775 14.28 -35.00 34.52
N GLU A 776 14.41 -33.74 34.10
CA GLU A 776 15.49 -33.35 33.18
C GLU A 776 16.89 -33.47 33.82
N LEU A 777 17.02 -33.07 35.09
CA LEU A 777 18.28 -33.19 35.84
C LEU A 777 18.63 -34.64 36.17
N VAL A 778 17.64 -35.49 36.42
CA VAL A 778 17.85 -36.93 36.57
C VAL A 778 18.45 -37.49 35.28
N SER A 779 17.91 -37.14 34.11
CA SER A 779 18.43 -37.60 32.82
C SER A 779 19.90 -37.16 32.61
N GLN A 780 20.21 -35.89 32.89
CA GLN A 780 21.57 -35.35 32.79
C GLN A 780 22.53 -36.01 33.79
N GLY A 781 22.07 -36.24 35.02
CA GLY A 781 22.84 -36.91 36.08
C GLY A 781 23.14 -38.37 35.73
N LEU A 782 22.13 -39.12 35.26
CA LEU A 782 22.33 -40.50 34.80
C LEU A 782 23.30 -40.58 33.63
N ARG A 783 23.20 -39.66 32.65
CA ARG A 783 24.15 -39.59 31.52
C ARG A 783 25.58 -39.30 31.98
N THR A 784 25.74 -38.39 32.93
CA THR A 784 27.06 -38.04 33.49
C THR A 784 27.66 -39.22 34.27
N LEU A 785 26.85 -39.91 35.07
CA LEU A 785 27.26 -41.10 35.81
C LEU A 785 27.63 -42.25 34.87
N GLU A 786 26.83 -42.49 33.83
CA GLU A 786 27.11 -43.50 32.80
C GLU A 786 28.43 -43.20 32.07
N LEU A 787 28.67 -41.93 31.70
CA LEU A 787 29.92 -41.50 31.08
C LEU A 787 31.14 -41.77 31.97
N CYS A 788 31.05 -41.50 33.27
CA CYS A 788 32.12 -41.79 34.23
C CYS A 788 32.37 -43.29 34.38
N ILE A 789 31.32 -44.11 34.41
CA ILE A 789 31.44 -45.57 34.56
C ILE A 789 32.01 -46.22 33.30
N ASP A 790 31.66 -45.72 32.12
CA ASP A 790 32.11 -46.29 30.85
C ASP A 790 33.58 -45.97 30.54
N ASN A 791 34.08 -44.82 30.99
CA ASN A 791 35.39 -44.31 30.58
C ASN A 791 36.47 -44.32 31.66
N LEU A 792 36.12 -44.57 32.94
CA LEU A 792 37.08 -44.55 34.05
C LEU A 792 37.37 -45.94 34.60
N THR A 793 38.62 -46.16 35.02
CA THR A 793 39.01 -47.39 35.70
C THR A 793 38.42 -47.45 37.11
N GLN A 794 38.22 -48.68 37.59
CA GLN A 794 37.57 -48.95 38.87
C GLN A 794 38.37 -48.37 40.04
N ASP A 795 39.70 -48.54 40.01
CA ASP A 795 40.62 -48.05 41.03
C ASP A 795 40.64 -46.53 41.16
N PHE A 796 40.30 -45.81 40.10
CA PHE A 796 40.22 -44.35 40.11
C PHE A 796 38.84 -43.84 40.56
N LEU A 797 37.76 -44.47 40.08
CA LEU A 797 36.40 -44.01 40.33
C LEU A 797 35.88 -44.35 41.75
N ASP A 798 36.24 -45.52 42.28
CA ASP A 798 35.70 -46.00 43.57
C ASP A 798 36.08 -45.10 44.77
N PRO A 799 37.34 -44.63 44.92
CA PRO A 799 37.70 -43.67 45.97
C PRO A 799 36.93 -42.36 45.89
N ILE A 800 36.58 -41.91 44.68
CA ILE A 800 35.87 -40.64 44.45
C ILE A 800 34.37 -40.78 44.75
N MET A 801 33.77 -41.95 44.48
CA MET A 801 32.36 -42.23 44.80
C MET A 801 32.12 -42.61 46.25
N ALA A 802 33.11 -43.20 46.95
CA ALA A 802 33.00 -43.64 48.34
C ALA A 802 32.31 -42.64 49.30
N PRO A 803 32.62 -41.33 49.31
CA PRO A 803 31.98 -40.38 50.24
C PRO A 803 30.49 -40.11 49.95
N VAL A 804 29.99 -40.41 48.74
CA VAL A 804 28.61 -40.12 48.32
C VAL A 804 27.81 -41.38 47.93
N ILE A 805 28.42 -42.56 48.05
CA ILE A 805 27.88 -43.81 47.49
C ILE A 805 26.50 -44.16 48.07
N ASP A 806 26.30 -43.93 49.37
CA ASP A 806 25.03 -44.22 50.06
C ASP A 806 23.90 -43.36 49.50
N GLY A 807 24.15 -42.06 49.32
CA GLY A 807 23.21 -41.11 48.74
C GLY A 807 22.94 -41.37 47.26
N LEU A 808 23.98 -41.74 46.50
CA LEU A 808 23.91 -42.07 45.09
C LEU A 808 23.03 -43.30 44.84
N MET A 809 23.28 -44.39 45.58
CA MET A 809 22.53 -45.63 45.41
C MET A 809 21.08 -45.50 45.86
N LEU A 810 20.81 -44.78 46.96
CA LEU A 810 19.45 -44.48 47.40
C LEU A 810 18.67 -43.71 46.31
N ALA A 811 19.32 -42.76 45.64
CA ALA A 811 18.72 -42.02 44.53
C ALA A 811 18.43 -42.92 43.31
N LEU A 812 19.37 -43.78 42.92
CA LEU A 812 19.19 -44.74 41.83
C LEU A 812 18.06 -45.74 42.12
N TRP A 813 17.96 -46.27 43.34
CA TRP A 813 16.87 -47.21 43.69
C TRP A 813 15.48 -46.58 43.65
N ARG A 814 15.35 -45.27 43.88
CA ARG A 814 14.07 -44.57 43.73
C ARG A 814 13.55 -44.59 42.29
N HIS A 815 14.45 -44.60 41.30
CA HIS A 815 14.10 -44.65 39.88
C HIS A 815 13.75 -46.05 39.38
N LEU A 816 13.92 -47.10 40.19
CA LEU A 816 13.58 -48.48 39.84
C LEU A 816 12.15 -48.90 40.27
N ARG A 817 11.31 -47.94 40.65
CA ARG A 817 9.94 -48.21 41.12
C ARG A 817 8.95 -48.36 39.93
N PRO A 818 7.95 -49.25 40.03
CA PRO A 818 6.87 -49.32 39.06
C PRO A 818 6.11 -47.98 39.01
N GLY A 819 6.09 -47.30 37.86
CA GLY A 819 5.46 -45.98 37.67
C GLY A 819 6.43 -44.79 37.57
N ALA A 820 7.74 -44.97 37.74
CA ALA A 820 8.73 -43.96 37.37
C ALA A 820 8.90 -43.89 35.83
N ASN A 821 9.41 -42.76 35.30
CA ASN A 821 9.71 -42.59 33.87
C ASN A 821 10.49 -43.81 33.32
N GLU A 822 9.89 -44.56 32.40
CA GLU A 822 10.43 -45.84 31.91
C GLU A 822 11.86 -45.70 31.38
N SER A 823 12.16 -44.60 30.69
CA SER A 823 13.50 -44.26 30.21
C SER A 823 14.54 -44.16 31.34
N HIS A 824 14.20 -43.50 32.44
CA HIS A 824 15.12 -43.36 33.58
C HIS A 824 15.35 -44.71 34.27
N SER A 825 14.30 -45.52 34.41
CA SER A 825 14.38 -46.86 34.99
C SER A 825 15.29 -47.77 34.18
N GLN A 826 15.17 -47.76 32.84
CA GLN A 826 16.02 -48.54 31.95
C GLN A 826 17.49 -48.12 32.01
N VAL A 827 17.78 -46.81 31.99
CA VAL A 827 19.16 -46.30 32.10
C VAL A 827 19.74 -46.63 33.48
N THR A 828 18.96 -46.48 34.54
CA THR A 828 19.38 -46.83 35.90
C THR A 828 19.71 -48.32 36.04
N MET A 829 18.86 -49.19 35.47
CA MET A 829 19.10 -50.63 35.45
C MET A 829 20.39 -50.99 34.70
N ARG A 830 20.65 -50.31 33.57
CA ARG A 830 21.88 -50.46 32.79
C ARG A 830 23.11 -50.04 33.59
N ILE A 831 23.07 -48.87 34.25
CA ILE A 831 24.16 -48.36 35.10
C ILE A 831 24.47 -49.36 36.22
N LEU A 832 23.45 -49.85 36.92
CA LEU A 832 23.61 -50.83 37.99
C LEU A 832 24.15 -52.18 37.48
N GLY A 833 23.78 -52.56 36.25
CA GLY A 833 24.35 -53.72 35.56
C GLY A 833 25.83 -53.54 35.22
N LYS A 834 26.22 -52.36 34.71
CA LYS A 834 27.62 -52.00 34.40
C LYS A 834 28.52 -51.99 35.64
N LEU A 835 27.98 -51.60 36.79
CA LEU A 835 28.69 -51.67 38.07
C LEU A 835 28.89 -53.11 38.58
N GLY A 836 28.13 -54.09 38.07
CA GLY A 836 28.24 -55.50 38.46
C GLY A 836 28.15 -55.68 39.98
N GLY A 837 29.09 -56.40 40.59
CA GLY A 837 29.14 -56.60 42.05
C GLY A 837 29.51 -55.34 42.87
N ARG A 838 29.98 -54.26 42.22
CA ARG A 838 30.39 -53.01 42.91
C ARG A 838 29.18 -52.24 43.45
N ASN A 839 28.00 -52.45 42.87
CA ASN A 839 26.74 -51.85 43.34
C ASN A 839 26.33 -52.29 44.77
N ARG A 840 26.99 -53.30 45.35
CA ARG A 840 26.74 -53.82 46.71
C ARG A 840 27.98 -53.83 47.60
N ARG A 841 29.19 -53.90 47.02
CA ARG A 841 30.45 -54.01 47.76
C ARG A 841 30.96 -52.69 48.35
N LEU A 842 30.51 -51.55 47.82
CA LEU A 842 30.95 -50.22 48.26
C LEU A 842 30.23 -49.73 49.53
N PHE A 843 29.22 -50.47 50.03
CA PHE A 843 28.53 -50.17 51.29
C PHE A 843 29.32 -50.71 52.49
N VAL A 844 30.08 -49.83 53.14
CA VAL A 844 30.87 -50.19 54.34
C VAL A 844 30.19 -49.75 55.63
N ASN A 845 29.31 -48.75 55.57
CA ASN A 845 28.66 -48.15 56.74
C ASN A 845 27.15 -48.49 56.81
N PRO A 846 26.59 -48.70 58.02
CA PRO A 846 25.15 -48.89 58.19
C PRO A 846 24.38 -47.59 57.87
N PRO A 847 23.12 -47.70 57.40
CA PRO A 847 22.31 -46.53 57.05
C PRO A 847 22.03 -45.64 58.27
N LEU A 848 22.14 -44.32 58.10
CA LEU A 848 21.77 -43.31 59.10
C LEU A 848 20.26 -43.40 59.37
N LEU A 849 19.89 -43.88 60.54
CA LEU A 849 18.50 -43.89 61.01
C LEU A 849 18.13 -42.48 61.49
N ALA A 850 17.13 -41.87 60.85
CA ALA A 850 16.53 -40.64 61.35
C ALA A 850 15.65 -40.97 62.56
N TYR A 851 16.07 -40.53 63.74
CA TYR A 851 15.28 -40.59 64.98
C TYR A 851 14.38 -39.37 65.12
#